data_AF-A0A1B7NW51-F1
#
_entry.id   AF-A0A1B7NW51-F1
#
_cell.length_a   1.000
_cell.length_b   1.000
_cell.length_c   1.000
_cell.angle_alpha   90.00
_cell.angle_beta   90.00
_cell.angle_gamma   90.00
#
_symmetry.space_group_name_H-M   'P 1'
#
loop_
_entity.id
_entity.type
_entity.pdbx_description
1 polymer ?
#
loop_
_entity_poly.entity_id
_entity_poly.type
_entity_poly.pdbx_seq_one_letter_code
_entity_poly.pdbx_strand_id
1 'polypeptide(L)'
;MRGWSSIPAKIYHRSKASTREIDLSTVRSLLRVAVANDESSEDAAPRVIVLSDVNSFLNSNKIPVDLPMPPFVMPFKFTKNLPRNYLEALGWNELQISNWITWLVENAKNRGCLPPEQDITQVASFAAQVLPVLSKQWESLGVSTKDTLTGLLRNTTIIPTKSGMKKPPETYFPSVRLFDDLPVVTGLNNVKEKFLSALGVRKTVDLNVIFERLLNKADDSIDEKTPARKKWSHVDLIKYLTSVQDDIPLEDIQKLKQAKICTAATNGNVNMDGMRYRVCELFVPDESIRDLELPILYWPGRYLPTSPEGRFLTLMGLKRFPSAQEVIQLMAWAASANNAKLRDKAMAYYITNHVAHGYVNFDASTVNMPYLPIEGQDKLSTPKHCFTNDGATLFGFDILRRDLHPHASKFGVSQHPSLSECIDILVSKPPSSKKEARILFEYFAKRLGEINSTRAARIGQARIVPVSSRGSTGSLFHSEKSSPVTYIAPCDCYLGESEDYGDIFEFVDFGQEANLFLLACGSKREPTKMEVASMLVKEPARISSKLQNPDKYLNLLRSIAESIHLLKKNRGLLHDMKEAQFLLASRELPSKPTTFRKTDKQLIDIDDEIYEEGTQGIKEWQLVKARDAIIVDDYSSFSLFKQNILAAPQEELLEDLYVALGTPCLSELVEEQARCGALEPDQRLATKLQKQIYERSRLFLHDLPRDMVKHDTKWLEKNLSVQVVQSISLRRSLRGRNASHVDKRSAVVMQTRTGWVLSIAAGRADLYQISQALVHLILNRPKLHSTLTLEMLLKTDLLELRARGYNVERILRQKAAEARMAESKRQQQMEEELKQIQENEVAWRKGQKSEPPKDQGEQPLMPGHFPESSPPHARKSSHDPTTSSELTSTRPKSGGGLFSDLTRRFGLEDFGRSNNPVQSALQGFRDRTQLPASSDAAPPPYSANKTGSLKDPKAQTVTSPHALQSNLMSAIQACRPHGSSTLYSRGEQNEVMETKSYCDERPSHDLIFVADSASGIRIFVTKTVDDRSTFLAQNSNGLNAFASILTDCASVFAVRLNSVSIFYDPAGRTIAFNSQGSIFCNYLYFQQLHQARMLGGGPESRDDPLVYWWVIFCHELAHNLVADHSSDHKNNI
;
A
#
# COMPACT_ATOMS: atom_id res chain seq x y z
N MET A 1 109.00 -98.81 27.85
CA MET A 1 109.17 -98.67 26.38
C MET A 1 108.27 -99.70 25.70
N ARG A 2 107.51 -99.31 24.66
CA ARG A 2 106.40 -100.09 24.02
C ARG A 2 105.25 -100.52 24.97
N GLY A 3 104.03 -100.60 24.43
CA GLY A 3 102.78 -100.85 25.17
C GLY A 3 102.36 -99.65 26.04
N TRP A 4 101.09 -99.29 26.21
CA TRP A 4 99.89 -100.11 26.30
C TRP A 4 98.67 -99.38 25.72
N SER A 5 97.85 -100.07 24.93
CA SER A 5 96.54 -99.60 24.47
C SER A 5 95.51 -99.68 25.61
N SER A 6 95.04 -98.54 26.13
CA SER A 6 93.98 -98.54 27.13
C SER A 6 93.23 -97.21 27.28
N ILE A 7 91.94 -97.23 26.92
CA ILE A 7 90.98 -96.16 27.21
C ILE A 7 90.26 -96.28 28.59
N PRO A 8 90.33 -97.37 29.42
CA PRO A 8 89.70 -97.36 30.75
C PRO A 8 90.35 -96.37 31.73
N ALA A 9 91.61 -95.97 31.52
CA ALA A 9 92.26 -94.91 32.31
C ALA A 9 91.53 -93.56 32.25
N LYS A 10 90.75 -93.28 31.19
CA LYS A 10 89.91 -92.07 31.07
C LYS A 10 88.47 -92.27 31.53
N ILE A 11 88.08 -93.46 32.00
CA ILE A 11 86.77 -93.72 32.61
C ILE A 11 86.73 -93.23 34.07
N TYR A 12 87.87 -93.23 34.76
CA TYR A 12 87.99 -92.80 36.17
C TYR A 12 87.48 -91.36 36.42
N HIS A 13 87.72 -90.44 35.47
CA HIS A 13 87.19 -89.07 35.54
C HIS A 13 85.72 -88.95 35.05
N ARG A 14 85.23 -89.87 34.21
CA ARG A 14 83.85 -89.81 33.68
C ARG A 14 82.80 -90.06 34.76
N SER A 15 83.02 -91.06 35.63
CA SER A 15 82.10 -91.35 36.74
C SER A 15 82.06 -90.21 37.77
N LYS A 16 83.22 -89.60 38.08
CA LYS A 16 83.36 -88.50 39.04
C LYS A 16 82.76 -87.16 38.56
N ALA A 17 82.73 -86.90 37.25
CA ALA A 17 82.04 -85.72 36.69
C ALA A 17 80.51 -85.82 36.87
N SER A 18 79.92 -86.98 36.58
CA SER A 18 78.47 -87.21 36.77
C SER A 18 78.01 -87.18 38.24
N THR A 19 78.90 -87.40 39.20
CA THR A 19 78.62 -87.32 40.64
C THR A 19 78.99 -85.96 41.28
N ARG A 20 79.39 -84.96 40.47
CA ARG A 20 79.84 -83.63 40.90
C ARG A 20 81.11 -83.61 41.78
N GLU A 21 81.93 -84.66 41.77
CA GLU A 21 83.23 -84.68 42.45
C GLU A 21 84.33 -83.91 41.70
N ILE A 22 84.07 -83.48 40.45
CA ILE A 22 84.99 -82.69 39.62
C ILE A 22 84.23 -81.48 39.09
N ASP A 23 84.75 -80.28 39.35
CA ASP A 23 84.15 -79.05 38.84
C ASP A 23 84.30 -78.90 37.31
N LEU A 24 83.34 -78.21 36.70
CA LEU A 24 83.22 -78.02 35.26
C LEU A 24 84.38 -77.20 34.67
N SER A 25 85.08 -76.38 35.47
CA SER A 25 86.35 -75.75 35.07
C SER A 25 87.48 -76.77 34.84
N THR A 26 87.53 -77.83 35.65
CA THR A 26 88.50 -78.93 35.55
C THR A 26 88.15 -79.83 34.37
N VAL A 27 86.86 -80.13 34.16
CA VAL A 27 86.39 -80.86 32.95
C VAL A 27 86.79 -80.10 31.67
N ARG A 28 86.54 -78.79 31.59
CA ARG A 28 86.98 -77.94 30.46
C ARG A 28 88.51 -77.95 30.28
N SER A 29 89.27 -77.93 31.37
CA SER A 29 90.74 -78.00 31.32
C SER A 29 91.25 -79.34 30.79
N LEU A 30 90.58 -80.46 31.10
CA LEU A 30 90.89 -81.78 30.55
C LEU A 30 90.51 -81.88 29.05
N LEU A 31 89.39 -81.26 28.64
CA LEU A 31 88.97 -81.23 27.23
C LEU A 31 89.93 -80.39 26.36
N ARG A 32 90.52 -79.32 26.90
CA ARG A 32 91.51 -78.46 26.21
C ARG A 32 92.78 -79.19 25.73
N VAL A 33 93.13 -80.33 26.34
CA VAL A 33 94.31 -81.13 25.96
C VAL A 33 93.88 -82.49 25.38
N ALA A 34 92.57 -82.69 25.15
CA ALA A 34 92.03 -83.91 24.56
C ALA A 34 91.81 -83.74 23.06
N VAL A 35 92.29 -84.74 22.32
CA VAL A 35 92.14 -84.86 20.87
C VAL A 35 91.60 -86.25 20.55
N ALA A 36 90.75 -86.34 19.52
CA ALA A 36 90.29 -87.59 18.94
C ALA A 36 90.56 -87.59 17.44
N ASN A 37 91.07 -88.70 16.91
CA ASN A 37 91.11 -88.91 15.46
C ASN A 37 89.73 -89.36 15.00
N ASP A 38 89.19 -88.66 14.01
CA ASP A 38 87.98 -89.03 13.29
C ASP A 38 88.37 -89.67 11.95
N GLU A 39 88.59 -90.97 12.01
CA GLU A 39 88.62 -91.86 10.84
C GLU A 39 87.17 -92.02 10.36
N SER A 40 86.74 -91.13 9.47
CA SER A 40 85.57 -91.33 8.62
C SER A 40 85.86 -92.34 7.50
N SER A 41 84.82 -92.78 6.78
CA SER A 41 84.87 -93.83 5.77
C SER A 41 85.92 -93.58 4.66
N GLU A 42 86.35 -94.67 4.03
CA GLU A 42 87.68 -94.91 3.40
C GLU A 42 88.22 -93.88 2.37
N ASP A 43 87.41 -92.95 1.87
CA ASP A 43 87.82 -91.87 0.95
C ASP A 43 88.06 -90.49 1.65
N ALA A 44 87.87 -90.40 2.96
CA ALA A 44 88.03 -89.13 3.71
C ALA A 44 89.37 -89.07 4.47
N ALA A 45 90.12 -87.98 4.29
CA ALA A 45 91.38 -87.75 5.02
C ALA A 45 91.14 -87.72 6.54
N PRO A 46 91.99 -88.36 7.36
CA PRO A 46 91.76 -88.54 8.80
C PRO A 46 91.72 -87.21 9.53
N ARG A 47 90.55 -86.85 10.07
CA ARG A 47 90.32 -85.53 10.65
C ARG A 47 90.66 -85.52 12.14
N VAL A 48 91.56 -84.64 12.54
CA VAL A 48 91.87 -84.40 13.95
C VAL A 48 90.79 -83.52 14.57
N ILE A 49 90.06 -84.03 15.56
CA ILE A 49 89.07 -83.27 16.36
C ILE A 49 89.69 -82.89 17.70
N VAL A 50 89.79 -81.58 17.96
CA VAL A 50 90.19 -81.05 19.27
C VAL A 50 88.95 -80.90 20.14
N LEU A 51 88.93 -81.51 21.33
CA LEU A 51 87.74 -81.51 22.20
C LEU A 51 87.52 -80.18 22.93
N SER A 52 88.43 -79.20 22.80
CA SER A 52 88.20 -77.80 23.18
C SER A 52 87.09 -77.15 22.37
N ASP A 53 87.00 -77.52 21.09
CA ASP A 53 86.19 -76.81 20.10
C ASP A 53 84.77 -77.40 20.04
N VAL A 54 84.63 -78.64 20.53
CA VAL A 54 83.36 -79.34 20.71
C VAL A 54 82.63 -78.80 21.93
N ASN A 55 81.43 -78.25 21.72
CA ASN A 55 80.56 -77.70 22.77
C ASN A 55 79.12 -78.25 22.72
N SER A 56 78.81 -79.10 21.73
CA SER A 56 77.45 -79.57 21.46
C SER A 56 77.39 -81.04 21.02
N PHE A 57 76.23 -81.68 21.19
CA PHE A 57 75.94 -83.04 20.71
C PHE A 57 74.65 -83.09 19.88
N LEU A 58 74.59 -84.05 18.95
CA LEU A 58 73.45 -84.25 18.06
C LEU A 58 72.30 -85.03 18.73
N ASN A 59 71.05 -84.59 18.48
CA ASN A 59 69.84 -85.37 18.73
C ASN A 59 69.24 -85.86 17.41
N SER A 60 69.41 -87.16 17.12
CA SER A 60 68.95 -87.80 15.87
C SER A 60 67.44 -87.74 15.63
N ASN A 61 66.63 -87.48 16.66
CA ASN A 61 65.17 -87.33 16.53
C ASN A 61 64.76 -85.93 16.03
N LYS A 62 65.67 -84.95 16.12
CA LYS A 62 65.46 -83.55 15.69
C LYS A 62 66.19 -83.21 14.39
N ILE A 63 67.39 -83.73 14.19
CA ILE A 63 68.21 -83.50 12.99
C ILE A 63 68.78 -84.86 12.55
N PRO A 64 68.55 -85.32 11.30
CA PRO A 64 69.12 -86.56 10.77
C PRO A 64 70.66 -86.61 10.87
N VAL A 65 71.20 -87.81 11.06
CA VAL A 65 72.65 -88.03 11.27
C VAL A 65 73.44 -87.85 9.97
N ASP A 66 72.80 -88.09 8.83
CA ASP A 66 73.40 -88.12 7.48
C ASP A 66 73.56 -86.72 6.85
N LEU A 67 73.09 -85.68 7.55
CA LEU A 67 73.24 -84.28 7.14
C LEU A 67 74.52 -83.66 7.76
N PRO A 68 75.14 -82.67 7.10
CA PRO A 68 76.35 -82.02 7.62
C PRO A 68 76.12 -81.35 8.98
N MET A 69 77.16 -81.43 9.81
CA MET A 69 77.18 -80.96 11.20
C MET A 69 78.27 -79.89 11.40
N PRO A 70 78.01 -78.86 12.22
CA PRO A 70 79.02 -77.86 12.56
C PRO A 70 80.24 -78.48 13.27
N PRO A 71 81.44 -77.90 13.10
CA PRO A 71 82.69 -78.45 13.66
C PRO A 71 82.71 -78.49 15.20
N PHE A 72 81.84 -77.72 15.86
CA PHE A 72 81.68 -77.71 17.32
C PHE A 72 80.73 -78.80 17.86
N VAL A 73 80.21 -79.68 17.00
CA VAL A 73 79.30 -80.77 17.37
C VAL A 73 80.04 -82.10 17.30
N MET A 74 79.98 -82.89 18.37
CA MET A 74 80.64 -84.20 18.39
C MET A 74 79.99 -85.15 17.36
N PRO A 75 80.76 -85.82 16.47
CA PRO A 75 80.20 -86.76 15.50
C PRO A 75 79.43 -87.88 16.19
N PHE A 76 78.23 -88.20 15.68
CA PHE A 76 77.26 -89.04 16.38
C PHE A 76 77.78 -90.45 16.72
N LYS A 77 78.71 -91.00 15.93
CA LYS A 77 79.34 -92.31 16.23
C LYS A 77 80.03 -92.35 17.60
N PHE A 78 80.49 -91.21 18.11
CA PHE A 78 81.11 -91.10 19.44
C PHE A 78 80.11 -90.82 20.57
N THR A 79 78.90 -90.34 20.27
CA THR A 79 77.86 -90.03 21.27
C THR A 79 76.70 -91.03 21.33
N LYS A 80 76.48 -91.83 20.28
CA LYS A 80 75.36 -92.80 20.13
C LYS A 80 75.16 -93.71 21.35
N ASN A 81 76.24 -94.11 22.01
CA ASN A 81 76.22 -95.04 23.15
C ASN A 81 76.34 -94.33 24.53
N LEU A 82 76.22 -93.00 24.57
CA LEU A 82 76.34 -92.19 25.79
C LEU A 82 75.00 -91.51 26.12
N PRO A 83 74.33 -91.84 27.26
CA PRO A 83 73.08 -91.18 27.60
C PRO A 83 73.29 -89.72 27.97
N ARG A 84 72.29 -88.89 27.61
CA ARG A 84 72.26 -87.42 27.66
C ARG A 84 73.01 -86.78 28.83
N ASN A 85 72.72 -87.24 30.05
CA ASN A 85 73.23 -86.67 31.30
C ASN A 85 74.77 -86.66 31.36
N TYR A 86 75.47 -87.63 30.73
CA TYR A 86 76.94 -87.63 30.67
C TYR A 86 77.49 -86.62 29.66
N LEU A 87 76.77 -86.36 28.56
CA LEU A 87 77.15 -85.35 27.56
C LEU A 87 76.98 -83.95 28.15
N GLU A 88 75.88 -83.72 28.87
CA GLU A 88 75.64 -82.48 29.62
C GLU A 88 76.64 -82.30 30.79
N ALA A 89 77.08 -83.38 31.43
CA ALA A 89 78.16 -83.36 32.43
C ALA A 89 79.56 -83.06 31.85
N LEU A 90 79.78 -83.20 30.54
CA LEU A 90 80.98 -82.69 29.86
C LEU A 90 80.89 -81.17 29.59
N GLY A 91 79.75 -80.54 29.89
CA GLY A 91 79.46 -79.15 29.52
C GLY A 91 79.03 -78.99 28.07
N TRP A 92 78.65 -80.07 27.38
CA TRP A 92 78.12 -80.04 26.02
C TRP A 92 76.60 -79.89 26.01
N ASN A 93 76.07 -79.12 25.07
CA ASN A 93 74.64 -78.84 24.95
C ASN A 93 74.00 -79.62 23.79
N GLU A 94 72.68 -79.82 23.85
CA GLU A 94 71.94 -80.35 22.70
C GLU A 94 71.94 -79.32 21.56
N LEU A 95 72.36 -79.73 20.35
CA LEU A 95 72.38 -78.86 19.16
C LEU A 95 70.97 -78.31 18.87
N GLN A 96 70.81 -77.00 18.97
CA GLN A 96 69.56 -76.33 18.64
C GLN A 96 69.40 -76.17 17.12
N ILE A 97 68.17 -76.38 16.62
CA ILE A 97 67.85 -76.30 15.20
C ILE A 97 68.16 -74.91 14.61
N SER A 98 68.07 -73.85 15.42
CA SER A 98 68.50 -72.50 15.05
C SER A 98 69.97 -72.46 14.66
N ASN A 99 70.84 -72.95 15.54
CA ASN A 99 72.29 -72.84 15.39
C ASN A 99 72.79 -73.72 14.23
N TRP A 100 72.13 -74.86 13.99
CA TRP A 100 72.39 -75.71 12.83
C TRP A 100 72.02 -75.02 11.51
N ILE A 101 70.81 -74.44 11.41
CA ILE A 101 70.36 -73.73 10.20
C ILE A 101 71.20 -72.47 9.95
N THR A 102 71.52 -71.70 10.99
CA THR A 102 72.43 -70.54 10.91
C THR A 102 73.79 -70.96 10.35
N TRP A 103 74.42 -71.99 10.93
CA TRP A 103 75.71 -72.49 10.44
C TRP A 103 75.66 -72.96 8.98
N LEU A 104 74.61 -73.69 8.58
CA LEU A 104 74.43 -74.14 7.18
C LEU A 104 74.30 -72.98 6.19
N VAL A 105 73.59 -71.91 6.55
CA VAL A 105 73.42 -70.74 5.68
C VAL A 105 74.70 -69.92 5.61
N GLU A 106 75.35 -69.66 6.74
CA GLU A 106 76.62 -68.92 6.81
C GLU A 106 77.76 -69.63 6.06
N ASN A 107 77.79 -70.96 6.12
CA ASN A 107 78.85 -71.77 5.49
C ASN A 107 78.45 -72.36 4.14
N ALA A 108 77.27 -72.04 3.59
CA ALA A 108 76.73 -72.63 2.36
C ALA A 108 77.74 -72.61 1.19
N LYS A 109 78.51 -71.52 1.06
CA LYS A 109 79.53 -71.31 0.02
C LYS A 109 80.96 -71.65 0.45
N ASN A 110 81.16 -72.02 1.72
CA ASN A 110 82.47 -72.33 2.29
C ASN A 110 82.87 -73.77 1.94
N ARG A 111 83.57 -73.94 0.81
CA ARG A 111 84.03 -75.25 0.30
C ARG A 111 85.07 -75.94 1.20
N GLY A 112 85.60 -75.26 2.21
CA GLY A 112 86.40 -75.87 3.28
C GLY A 112 85.58 -76.46 4.44
N CYS A 113 84.26 -76.32 4.43
CA CYS A 113 83.35 -76.84 5.46
C CYS A 113 82.13 -77.60 4.90
N LEU A 114 81.65 -77.26 3.70
CA LEU A 114 80.56 -77.95 3.01
C LEU A 114 80.95 -78.26 1.55
N PRO A 115 80.82 -79.53 1.09
CA PRO A 115 80.98 -79.88 -0.32
C PRO A 115 79.89 -79.21 -1.18
N PRO A 116 80.10 -79.02 -2.50
CA PRO A 116 79.19 -78.26 -3.33
C PRO A 116 77.76 -78.85 -3.39
N GLU A 117 77.61 -80.17 -3.24
CA GLU A 117 76.33 -80.89 -3.16
C GLU A 117 75.51 -80.51 -1.92
N GLN A 118 76.14 -79.93 -0.89
CA GLN A 118 75.54 -79.53 0.38
C GLN A 118 75.40 -78.00 0.51
N ASP A 119 75.47 -77.25 -0.60
CA ASP A 119 75.16 -75.82 -0.63
C ASP A 119 73.64 -75.59 -0.64
N ILE A 120 73.06 -75.28 0.51
CA ILE A 120 71.62 -74.98 0.68
C ILE A 120 71.12 -73.79 -0.17
N THR A 121 72.04 -72.96 -0.69
CA THR A 121 71.71 -71.78 -1.53
C THR A 121 71.80 -72.05 -3.03
N GLN A 122 72.30 -73.22 -3.44
CA GLN A 122 72.48 -73.59 -4.85
C GLN A 122 71.81 -74.93 -5.19
N VAL A 123 71.80 -75.90 -4.28
CA VAL A 123 71.39 -77.29 -4.57
C VAL A 123 69.96 -77.56 -4.09
N ALA A 124 69.04 -77.62 -5.05
CA ALA A 124 67.61 -77.84 -4.82
C ALA A 124 67.28 -79.12 -4.04
N SER A 125 67.98 -80.22 -4.33
CA SER A 125 67.78 -81.51 -3.63
C SER A 125 68.20 -81.46 -2.17
N PHE A 126 69.27 -80.74 -1.83
CA PHE A 126 69.74 -80.55 -0.46
C PHE A 126 68.83 -79.59 0.33
N ALA A 127 68.40 -78.48 -0.27
CA ALA A 127 67.36 -77.62 0.32
C ALA A 127 66.05 -78.39 0.60
N ALA A 128 65.65 -79.29 -0.30
CA ALA A 128 64.50 -80.18 -0.09
C ALA A 128 64.69 -81.24 1.01
N GLN A 129 65.92 -81.53 1.44
CA GLN A 129 66.20 -82.37 2.62
C GLN A 129 66.19 -81.54 3.92
N VAL A 130 66.78 -80.34 3.91
CA VAL A 130 66.92 -79.51 5.12
C VAL A 130 65.61 -78.81 5.53
N LEU A 131 64.86 -78.24 4.58
CA LEU A 131 63.67 -77.44 4.89
C LEU A 131 62.53 -78.21 5.59
N PRO A 132 62.24 -79.49 5.28
CA PRO A 132 61.29 -80.30 6.05
C PRO A 132 61.69 -80.51 7.51
N VAL A 133 62.99 -80.64 7.81
CA VAL A 133 63.50 -80.86 9.18
C VAL A 133 63.18 -79.64 10.08
N LEU A 134 63.38 -78.43 9.53
CA LEU A 134 62.98 -77.19 10.20
C LEU A 134 61.45 -77.03 10.24
N SER A 135 60.74 -77.27 9.14
CA SER A 135 59.28 -77.11 9.03
C SER A 135 58.49 -78.03 9.99
N LYS A 136 58.99 -79.24 10.23
CA LYS A 136 58.44 -80.18 11.23
C LYS A 136 58.43 -79.54 12.62
N GLN A 137 59.54 -78.94 13.02
CA GLN A 137 59.77 -78.36 14.35
C GLN A 137 59.27 -76.91 14.51
N TRP A 138 58.99 -76.21 13.40
CA TRP A 138 58.66 -74.78 13.38
C TRP A 138 57.68 -74.33 14.46
N GLU A 139 56.53 -75.01 14.58
CA GLU A 139 55.48 -74.62 15.52
C GLU A 139 55.98 -74.59 16.99
N SER A 140 56.84 -75.53 17.38
CA SER A 140 57.41 -75.64 18.74
C SER A 140 58.52 -74.64 19.07
N LEU A 141 58.96 -73.81 18.12
CA LEU A 141 59.99 -72.79 18.37
C LEU A 141 59.40 -71.54 19.04
N GLY A 142 60.19 -70.92 19.92
CA GLY A 142 59.85 -69.62 20.51
C GLY A 142 59.80 -68.51 19.46
N VAL A 143 59.04 -67.44 19.74
CA VAL A 143 58.80 -66.33 18.79
C VAL A 143 60.11 -65.68 18.35
N SER A 144 60.99 -65.31 19.29
CA SER A 144 62.31 -64.75 18.98
C SER A 144 63.19 -65.67 18.11
N THR A 145 63.08 -67.00 18.28
CA THR A 145 63.79 -67.97 17.45
C THR A 145 63.21 -68.04 16.03
N LYS A 146 61.87 -67.96 15.90
CA LYS A 146 61.18 -67.85 14.61
C LYS A 146 61.58 -66.57 13.89
N ASP A 147 61.57 -65.43 14.57
CA ASP A 147 61.94 -64.13 13.99
C ASP A 147 63.40 -64.11 13.51
N THR A 148 64.32 -64.64 14.32
CA THR A 148 65.76 -64.77 13.96
C THR A 148 65.93 -65.63 12.70
N LEU A 149 65.29 -66.79 12.64
CA LEU A 149 65.36 -67.68 11.48
C LEU A 149 64.67 -67.11 10.25
N THR A 150 63.51 -66.45 10.40
CA THR A 150 62.84 -65.75 9.30
C THR A 150 63.73 -64.64 8.75
N GLY A 151 64.37 -63.82 9.60
CA GLY A 151 65.28 -62.75 9.17
C GLY A 151 66.45 -63.26 8.31
N LEU A 152 67.07 -64.37 8.74
CA LEU A 152 68.14 -65.05 8.00
C LEU A 152 67.65 -65.66 6.67
N LEU A 153 66.58 -66.43 6.72
CA LEU A 153 66.11 -67.26 5.60
C LEU A 153 65.37 -66.45 4.52
N ARG A 154 64.64 -65.39 4.90
CA ARG A 154 63.85 -64.54 3.99
C ARG A 154 64.69 -63.86 2.90
N ASN A 155 65.93 -63.48 3.21
CA ASN A 155 66.83 -62.82 2.27
C ASN A 155 67.80 -63.78 1.56
N THR A 156 67.71 -65.09 1.85
CA THR A 156 68.62 -66.11 1.33
C THR A 156 67.95 -66.95 0.24
N THR A 157 68.70 -67.30 -0.81
CA THR A 157 68.21 -68.04 -1.99
C THR A 157 68.02 -69.54 -1.68
N ILE A 158 66.99 -69.91 -0.91
CA ILE A 158 66.83 -71.28 -0.35
C ILE A 158 65.66 -72.08 -0.93
N ILE A 159 64.76 -71.48 -1.71
CA ILE A 159 63.52 -72.12 -2.16
C ILE A 159 63.69 -72.67 -3.59
N PRO A 160 63.55 -73.99 -3.82
CA PRO A 160 63.47 -74.55 -5.16
C PRO A 160 62.17 -74.16 -5.85
N THR A 161 62.27 -73.73 -7.11
CA THR A 161 61.12 -73.38 -7.96
C THR A 161 61.28 -73.94 -9.36
N LYS A 162 60.20 -73.87 -10.16
CA LYS A 162 60.26 -74.09 -11.62
C LYS A 162 61.37 -73.29 -12.32
N SER A 163 61.70 -72.10 -11.78
CA SER A 163 62.63 -71.13 -12.37
C SER A 163 63.96 -71.08 -11.59
N GLY A 164 64.38 -72.22 -11.04
CA GLY A 164 65.61 -72.38 -10.25
C GLY A 164 65.46 -72.06 -8.77
N MET A 165 66.59 -71.97 -8.05
CA MET A 165 66.62 -71.56 -6.64
C MET A 165 66.34 -70.05 -6.51
N LYS A 166 65.47 -69.67 -5.57
CA LYS A 166 65.01 -68.28 -5.35
C LYS A 166 64.88 -67.96 -3.85
N LYS A 167 64.81 -66.65 -3.51
CA LYS A 167 64.52 -66.21 -2.14
C LYS A 167 63.02 -66.35 -1.84
N PRO A 168 62.58 -66.69 -0.61
CA PRO A 168 61.15 -66.85 -0.33
C PRO A 168 60.24 -65.71 -0.81
N PRO A 169 60.55 -64.40 -0.61
CA PRO A 169 59.73 -63.27 -1.08
C PRO A 169 59.65 -63.10 -2.60
N GLU A 170 60.48 -63.81 -3.36
CA GLU A 170 60.50 -63.84 -4.83
C GLU A 170 59.67 -65.02 -5.39
N THR A 171 59.10 -65.88 -4.53
CA THR A 171 58.46 -67.16 -4.93
C THR A 171 56.97 -67.24 -4.61
N TYR A 172 56.28 -68.14 -5.32
CA TYR A 172 54.83 -68.29 -5.28
C TYR A 172 54.38 -69.71 -4.94
N PHE A 173 53.27 -69.86 -4.20
CA PHE A 173 52.67 -71.16 -3.92
C PHE A 173 52.13 -71.86 -5.19
N PRO A 174 52.03 -73.21 -5.24
CA PRO A 174 51.45 -73.96 -6.37
C PRO A 174 49.98 -73.67 -6.71
N SER A 175 49.27 -72.95 -5.85
CA SER A 175 47.95 -72.36 -6.13
C SER A 175 48.00 -71.20 -7.12
N VAL A 176 49.14 -70.51 -7.25
CA VAL A 176 49.32 -69.35 -8.11
C VAL A 176 49.52 -69.80 -9.57
N ARG A 177 48.46 -69.65 -10.37
CA ARG A 177 48.41 -70.06 -11.80
C ARG A 177 48.14 -68.92 -12.77
N LEU A 178 48.39 -67.66 -12.36
CA LEU A 178 48.10 -66.47 -13.18
C LEU A 178 49.08 -66.29 -14.36
N PHE A 179 50.34 -66.69 -14.22
CA PHE A 179 51.29 -66.75 -15.33
C PHE A 179 52.18 -68.00 -15.20
N ASP A 180 52.41 -68.71 -16.31
CA ASP A 180 53.09 -70.02 -16.30
C ASP A 180 54.60 -69.96 -16.01
N ASP A 181 55.21 -68.78 -16.21
CA ASP A 181 56.63 -68.47 -16.05
C ASP A 181 57.03 -68.08 -14.61
N LEU A 182 56.06 -67.96 -13.70
CA LEU A 182 56.33 -67.56 -12.32
C LEU A 182 57.23 -68.59 -11.59
N PRO A 183 58.12 -68.13 -10.69
CA PRO A 183 58.91 -68.98 -9.79
C PRO A 183 58.01 -69.62 -8.71
N VAL A 184 57.22 -70.59 -9.15
CA VAL A 184 56.34 -71.42 -8.31
C VAL A 184 57.16 -72.49 -7.61
N VAL A 185 56.96 -72.65 -6.29
CA VAL A 185 57.68 -73.61 -5.45
C VAL A 185 57.49 -75.04 -5.95
N THR A 186 58.58 -75.81 -6.01
CA THR A 186 58.61 -77.22 -6.44
C THR A 186 59.53 -78.05 -5.53
N GLY A 187 59.40 -79.38 -5.56
CA GLY A 187 60.30 -80.32 -4.85
C GLY A 187 60.19 -80.36 -3.32
N LEU A 188 59.62 -79.34 -2.66
CA LEU A 188 59.49 -79.23 -1.20
C LEU A 188 58.35 -80.10 -0.61
N ASN A 189 58.47 -81.41 -0.80
CA ASN A 189 57.57 -82.39 -0.19
C ASN A 189 57.66 -82.33 1.35
N ASN A 190 56.54 -82.54 2.04
CA ASN A 190 56.42 -82.54 3.52
C ASN A 190 56.77 -81.21 4.23
N VAL A 191 56.83 -80.08 3.51
CA VAL A 191 56.97 -78.74 4.08
C VAL A 191 55.59 -78.11 4.34
N LYS A 192 55.35 -77.56 5.54
CA LYS A 192 54.07 -76.94 5.91
C LYS A 192 53.91 -75.56 5.26
N GLU A 193 52.73 -75.27 4.70
CA GLU A 193 52.44 -73.95 4.10
C GLU A 193 52.62 -72.79 5.09
N LYS A 194 52.19 -72.93 6.35
CA LYS A 194 52.37 -71.91 7.39
C LYS A 194 53.84 -71.48 7.57
N PHE A 195 54.78 -72.40 7.40
CA PHE A 195 56.22 -72.11 7.49
C PHE A 195 56.70 -71.36 6.24
N LEU A 196 56.31 -71.80 5.04
CA LEU A 196 56.63 -71.09 3.79
C LEU A 196 56.05 -69.67 3.77
N SER A 197 54.81 -69.48 4.23
CA SER A 197 54.19 -68.16 4.41
C SER A 197 54.96 -67.29 5.40
N ALA A 198 55.43 -67.85 6.53
CA ALA A 198 56.23 -67.13 7.52
C ALA A 198 57.61 -66.69 6.97
N LEU A 199 58.22 -67.47 6.08
CA LEU A 199 59.42 -67.06 5.35
C LEU A 199 59.16 -65.97 4.30
N GLY A 200 57.90 -65.79 3.88
CA GLY A 200 57.48 -64.78 2.90
C GLY A 200 57.14 -65.32 1.50
N VAL A 201 56.97 -66.64 1.31
CA VAL A 201 56.45 -67.20 0.05
C VAL A 201 55.05 -66.64 -0.20
N ARG A 202 54.80 -66.13 -1.41
CA ARG A 202 53.58 -65.38 -1.72
C ARG A 202 52.44 -66.29 -2.19
N LYS A 203 51.25 -66.09 -1.63
CA LYS A 203 50.01 -66.72 -2.11
C LYS A 203 49.34 -65.97 -3.27
N THR A 204 49.67 -64.69 -3.43
CA THR A 204 49.10 -63.77 -4.43
C THR A 204 50.22 -63.20 -5.29
N VAL A 205 49.95 -62.97 -6.58
CA VAL A 205 50.91 -62.28 -7.46
C VAL A 205 50.98 -60.80 -7.05
N ASP A 206 52.18 -60.24 -7.04
CA ASP A 206 52.40 -58.81 -6.80
C ASP A 206 51.58 -57.96 -7.78
N LEU A 207 50.77 -57.02 -7.27
CA LEU A 207 49.93 -56.19 -8.14
C LEU A 207 50.73 -55.41 -9.19
N ASN A 208 51.97 -55.03 -8.88
CA ASN A 208 52.81 -54.32 -9.85
C ASN A 208 53.16 -55.24 -11.04
N VAL A 209 53.45 -56.52 -10.79
CA VAL A 209 53.70 -57.54 -11.82
C VAL A 209 52.43 -57.85 -12.62
N ILE A 210 51.25 -57.85 -11.96
CA ILE A 210 49.96 -57.94 -12.66
C ILE A 210 49.77 -56.72 -13.59
N PHE A 211 49.94 -55.51 -13.07
CA PHE A 211 49.72 -54.27 -13.83
C PHE A 211 50.71 -54.14 -14.99
N GLU A 212 52.01 -54.36 -14.76
CA GLU A 212 53.03 -54.35 -15.81
C GLU A 212 52.67 -55.30 -16.96
N ARG A 213 52.35 -56.57 -16.65
CA ARG A 213 52.05 -57.60 -17.65
C ARG A 213 50.71 -57.42 -18.36
N LEU A 214 49.74 -56.76 -17.73
CA LEU A 214 48.45 -56.45 -18.37
C LEU A 214 48.44 -55.10 -19.10
N LEU A 215 49.23 -54.11 -18.69
CA LEU A 215 49.24 -52.77 -19.29
C LEU A 215 50.26 -52.62 -20.43
N ASN A 216 51.40 -53.32 -20.35
CA ASN A 216 52.43 -53.24 -21.38
C ASN A 216 52.00 -53.99 -22.65
N LYS A 217 51.35 -53.28 -23.58
CA LYS A 217 51.39 -53.61 -25.01
C LYS A 217 52.79 -53.31 -25.55
N ALA A 218 53.75 -54.19 -25.25
CA ALA A 218 55.08 -54.19 -25.84
C ALA A 218 55.22 -55.42 -26.76
N ASP A 219 55.77 -55.18 -27.95
CA ASP A 219 56.28 -56.16 -28.90
C ASP A 219 55.31 -57.27 -29.35
N ASP A 220 54.34 -56.87 -30.19
CA ASP A 220 53.95 -57.69 -31.36
C ASP A 220 55.03 -57.57 -32.46
N SER A 221 56.31 -57.75 -32.11
CA SER A 221 57.43 -57.90 -33.05
C SER A 221 57.55 -59.36 -33.46
N ILE A 222 57.40 -59.64 -34.76
CA ILE A 222 57.31 -61.00 -35.29
C ILE A 222 58.64 -61.74 -35.11
N ASP A 223 58.65 -62.77 -34.27
CA ASP A 223 59.73 -63.76 -34.20
C ASP A 223 59.13 -65.17 -34.14
N GLU A 224 59.18 -65.88 -35.27
CA GLU A 224 58.22 -66.92 -35.67
C GLU A 224 58.46 -68.31 -35.02
N LYS A 225 59.19 -68.36 -33.90
CA LYS A 225 59.70 -69.61 -33.29
C LYS A 225 59.34 -69.81 -31.82
N THR A 226 58.42 -69.01 -31.28
CA THR A 226 57.89 -69.19 -29.91
C THR A 226 56.39 -69.50 -29.94
N PRO A 227 55.89 -70.53 -29.24
CA PRO A 227 54.44 -70.78 -29.17
C PRO A 227 53.71 -69.58 -28.58
N ALA A 228 52.61 -69.18 -29.21
CA ALA A 228 51.92 -67.93 -28.90
C ALA A 228 51.50 -67.84 -27.42
N ARG A 229 52.08 -66.87 -26.69
CA ARG A 229 51.70 -66.58 -25.31
C ARG A 229 50.22 -66.21 -25.26
N LYS A 230 49.43 -66.97 -24.49
CA LYS A 230 47.99 -66.75 -24.32
C LYS A 230 47.74 -65.35 -23.76
N LYS A 231 47.26 -64.41 -24.59
CA LYS A 231 46.95 -63.03 -24.17
C LYS A 231 45.78 -63.08 -23.16
N TRP A 232 46.02 -62.66 -21.92
CA TRP A 232 45.04 -62.70 -20.81
C TRP A 232 44.04 -61.54 -20.91
N SER A 233 42.76 -61.81 -20.62
CA SER A 233 41.73 -60.76 -20.57
C SER A 233 41.54 -60.19 -19.15
N HIS A 234 40.89 -59.02 -19.04
CA HIS A 234 40.47 -58.49 -17.73
C HIS A 234 39.46 -59.38 -17.02
N VAL A 235 38.70 -60.19 -17.77
CA VAL A 235 37.72 -61.14 -17.24
C VAL A 235 38.43 -62.28 -16.51
N ASP A 236 39.54 -62.76 -17.07
CA ASP A 236 40.36 -63.82 -16.47
C ASP A 236 41.15 -63.29 -15.25
N LEU A 237 41.60 -62.03 -15.30
CA LEU A 237 42.13 -61.31 -14.15
C LEU A 237 41.09 -61.22 -13.02
N ILE A 238 39.86 -60.76 -13.31
CA ILE A 238 38.80 -60.62 -12.29
C ILE A 238 38.46 -61.98 -11.68
N LYS A 239 38.38 -63.06 -12.46
CA LYS A 239 38.20 -64.43 -11.94
C LYS A 239 39.34 -64.84 -11.00
N TYR A 240 40.60 -64.59 -11.38
CA TYR A 240 41.74 -64.87 -10.51
C TYR A 240 41.68 -64.07 -9.20
N LEU A 241 41.51 -62.75 -9.28
CA LEU A 241 41.44 -61.88 -8.10
C LEU A 241 40.27 -62.25 -7.17
N THR A 242 39.14 -62.69 -7.73
CA THR A 242 38.02 -63.24 -6.97
C THR A 242 38.40 -64.56 -6.28
N SER A 243 39.13 -65.45 -6.96
CA SER A 243 39.56 -66.75 -6.39
C SER A 243 40.60 -66.66 -5.28
N VAL A 244 41.30 -65.53 -5.16
CA VAL A 244 42.30 -65.27 -4.10
C VAL A 244 41.90 -64.11 -3.17
N GLN A 245 40.63 -63.67 -3.22
CA GLN A 245 40.15 -62.43 -2.59
C GLN A 245 40.57 -62.27 -1.11
N ASP A 246 40.48 -63.35 -0.33
CA ASP A 246 40.77 -63.33 1.11
C ASP A 246 42.28 -63.25 1.44
N ASP A 247 43.15 -63.50 0.46
CA ASP A 247 44.62 -63.37 0.57
C ASP A 247 45.17 -62.06 -0.06
N ILE A 248 44.30 -61.12 -0.46
CA ILE A 248 44.69 -59.79 -0.99
C ILE A 248 44.77 -58.75 0.16
N PRO A 249 45.90 -58.02 0.34
CA PRO A 249 46.01 -56.94 1.32
C PRO A 249 45.01 -55.79 1.09
N LEU A 250 44.55 -55.16 2.17
CA LEU A 250 43.61 -54.03 2.11
C LEU A 250 44.13 -52.83 1.31
N GLU A 251 45.44 -52.55 1.37
CA GLU A 251 46.08 -51.49 0.57
C GLU A 251 46.03 -51.81 -0.94
N ASP A 252 46.23 -53.08 -1.29
CA ASP A 252 46.21 -53.58 -2.67
C ASP A 252 44.78 -53.58 -3.24
N ILE A 253 43.77 -53.84 -2.40
CA ILE A 253 42.36 -53.62 -2.76
C ILE A 253 42.11 -52.14 -3.12
N GLN A 254 42.69 -51.17 -2.41
CA GLN A 254 42.53 -49.75 -2.77
C GLN A 254 43.24 -49.40 -4.10
N LYS A 255 44.43 -49.97 -4.37
CA LYS A 255 45.11 -49.84 -5.67
C LYS A 255 44.25 -50.40 -6.81
N LEU A 256 43.64 -51.58 -6.62
CA LEU A 256 42.75 -52.21 -7.59
C LEU A 256 41.52 -51.34 -7.92
N LYS A 257 40.92 -50.66 -6.94
CA LYS A 257 39.79 -49.72 -7.19
C LYS A 257 40.18 -48.53 -8.06
N GLN A 258 41.43 -48.07 -7.96
CA GLN A 258 41.94 -46.93 -8.72
C GLN A 258 42.53 -47.32 -10.07
N ALA A 259 42.84 -48.61 -10.28
CA ALA A 259 43.49 -49.10 -11.49
C ALA A 259 42.53 -49.22 -12.69
N LYS A 260 43.00 -48.84 -13.88
CA LYS A 260 42.28 -48.98 -15.15
C LYS A 260 42.44 -50.38 -15.73
N ILE A 261 41.72 -51.35 -15.16
CA ILE A 261 41.85 -52.78 -15.48
C ILE A 261 40.79 -53.33 -16.45
N CYS A 262 39.59 -52.74 -16.53
CA CYS A 262 38.49 -53.28 -17.33
C CYS A 262 38.27 -52.49 -18.63
N THR A 263 37.78 -53.14 -19.69
CA THR A 263 37.32 -52.46 -20.91
C THR A 263 35.79 -52.28 -20.91
N ALA A 264 35.31 -51.33 -21.71
CA ALA A 264 33.89 -51.14 -21.96
C ALA A 264 33.38 -52.02 -23.11
N ALA A 265 32.07 -52.29 -23.15
CA ALA A 265 31.40 -52.96 -24.27
C ALA A 265 31.31 -52.00 -25.48
N THR A 266 31.67 -52.50 -26.66
CA THR A 266 31.73 -51.72 -27.90
C THR A 266 30.34 -51.50 -28.49
N ASN A 267 29.67 -50.42 -28.07
CA ASN A 267 28.39 -49.95 -28.63
C ASN A 267 28.57 -49.30 -30.01
N GLY A 268 29.18 -50.00 -30.97
CA GLY A 268 29.42 -49.56 -32.35
C GLY A 268 30.45 -48.42 -32.56
N ASN A 269 30.82 -47.70 -31.50
CA ASN A 269 31.74 -46.55 -31.56
C ASN A 269 33.21 -47.00 -31.54
N VAL A 270 33.89 -46.88 -32.69
CA VAL A 270 35.26 -47.38 -32.92
C VAL A 270 36.29 -46.77 -31.96
N ASN A 271 36.08 -45.53 -31.50
CA ASN A 271 37.00 -44.83 -30.60
C ASN A 271 37.08 -45.41 -29.16
N MET A 272 36.22 -46.37 -28.81
CA MET A 272 36.25 -47.03 -27.49
C MET A 272 37.07 -48.32 -27.44
N ASP A 273 37.53 -48.84 -28.59
CA ASP A 273 38.23 -50.13 -28.61
C ASP A 273 39.61 -50.05 -27.93
N GLY A 274 39.95 -51.08 -27.15
CA GLY A 274 41.15 -51.16 -26.33
C GLY A 274 41.25 -50.18 -25.14
N MET A 275 40.32 -49.23 -24.98
CA MET A 275 40.36 -48.25 -23.89
C MET A 275 40.00 -48.90 -22.54
N ARG A 276 40.70 -48.50 -21.47
CA ARG A 276 40.54 -49.06 -20.12
C ARG A 276 40.02 -48.04 -19.10
N TYR A 277 39.19 -48.58 -18.21
CA TYR A 277 38.41 -47.87 -17.21
C TYR A 277 38.67 -48.46 -15.82
N ARG A 278 38.52 -47.61 -14.81
CA ARG A 278 38.37 -48.02 -13.41
C ARG A 278 37.03 -48.71 -13.26
N VAL A 279 36.91 -49.67 -12.34
CA VAL A 279 35.64 -50.40 -12.16
C VAL A 279 34.50 -49.44 -11.75
N CYS A 280 34.80 -48.36 -11.03
CA CYS A 280 33.86 -47.30 -10.67
C CYS A 280 33.48 -46.33 -11.81
N GLU A 281 34.10 -46.41 -12.98
CA GLU A 281 33.72 -45.67 -14.19
C GLU A 281 32.74 -46.47 -15.06
N LEU A 282 32.54 -47.76 -14.77
CA LEU A 282 31.73 -48.69 -15.57
C LEU A 282 30.38 -49.01 -14.93
N PHE A 283 29.42 -49.31 -15.79
CA PHE A 283 28.10 -49.81 -15.43
C PHE A 283 27.94 -51.32 -15.65
N VAL A 284 26.98 -51.93 -14.96
CA VAL A 284 26.54 -53.31 -15.18
C VAL A 284 26.07 -53.54 -16.63
N PRO A 285 26.33 -54.72 -17.24
CA PRO A 285 25.77 -55.10 -18.53
C PRO A 285 24.24 -55.25 -18.50
N ASP A 286 23.54 -54.14 -18.75
CA ASP A 286 22.08 -54.04 -18.81
C ASP A 286 21.65 -53.22 -20.04
N GLU A 287 20.63 -53.68 -20.75
CA GLU A 287 20.17 -53.06 -21.99
C GLU A 287 19.57 -51.66 -21.77
N SER A 288 18.91 -51.42 -20.63
CA SER A 288 18.34 -50.10 -20.30
C SER A 288 19.42 -49.05 -20.03
N ILE A 289 20.63 -49.48 -19.68
CA ILE A 289 21.82 -48.62 -19.57
C ILE A 289 22.53 -48.50 -20.92
N ARG A 290 22.48 -49.55 -21.77
CA ARG A 290 23.05 -49.52 -23.13
C ARG A 290 22.32 -48.50 -23.99
N ASP A 291 21.00 -48.40 -23.84
CA ASP A 291 20.14 -47.42 -24.49
C ASP A 291 20.53 -45.96 -24.18
N LEU A 292 21.21 -45.71 -23.05
CA LEU A 292 21.73 -44.41 -22.62
C LEU A 292 23.15 -44.11 -23.13
N GLU A 293 23.74 -44.98 -23.95
CA GLU A 293 25.10 -44.86 -24.50
C GLU A 293 26.22 -44.79 -23.43
N LEU A 294 25.90 -45.15 -22.18
CA LEU A 294 26.81 -45.12 -21.04
C LEU A 294 27.87 -46.25 -21.08
N PRO A 295 29.06 -46.06 -20.47
CA PRO A 295 30.16 -47.03 -20.51
C PRO A 295 29.84 -48.27 -19.66
N ILE A 296 29.32 -49.31 -20.31
CA ILE A 296 29.04 -50.62 -19.73
C ILE A 296 30.30 -51.49 -19.71
N LEU A 297 30.50 -52.28 -18.66
CA LEU A 297 31.56 -53.30 -18.56
C LEU A 297 31.48 -54.31 -19.72
N TYR A 298 32.59 -54.57 -20.42
CA TYR A 298 32.68 -55.75 -21.28
C TYR A 298 32.72 -57.02 -20.43
N TRP A 299 31.74 -57.90 -20.60
CA TRP A 299 31.69 -59.22 -19.99
C TRP A 299 31.23 -60.27 -21.03
N PRO A 300 32.01 -61.34 -21.29
CA PRO A 300 31.64 -62.37 -22.26
C PRO A 300 30.61 -63.33 -21.67
N GLY A 301 29.46 -63.44 -22.34
CA GLY A 301 28.31 -64.21 -21.86
C GLY A 301 27.49 -63.46 -20.80
N ARG A 302 26.57 -64.16 -20.14
CA ARG A 302 25.63 -63.55 -19.19
C ARG A 302 26.34 -63.13 -17.90
N TYR A 303 26.38 -61.83 -17.62
CA TYR A 303 26.79 -61.30 -16.32
C TYR A 303 25.73 -61.61 -15.24
N LEU A 304 26.17 -61.95 -14.02
CA LEU A 304 25.31 -62.25 -12.88
C LEU A 304 25.80 -61.46 -11.64
N PRO A 305 25.08 -60.40 -11.19
CA PRO A 305 25.48 -59.58 -10.05
C PRO A 305 25.65 -60.35 -8.72
N THR A 306 25.09 -61.56 -8.63
CA THR A 306 25.13 -62.44 -7.46
C THR A 306 26.31 -63.42 -7.44
N SER A 307 27.05 -63.57 -8.55
CA SER A 307 28.22 -64.46 -8.62
C SER A 307 29.39 -63.93 -7.77
N PRO A 308 30.41 -64.75 -7.47
CA PRO A 308 31.62 -64.28 -6.80
C PRO A 308 32.25 -63.07 -7.50
N GLU A 309 32.37 -63.12 -8.83
CA GLU A 309 32.93 -62.05 -9.65
C GLU A 309 32.04 -60.80 -9.66
N GLY A 310 30.72 -60.97 -9.72
CA GLY A 310 29.76 -59.87 -9.65
C GLY A 310 29.77 -59.14 -8.30
N ARG A 311 29.99 -59.88 -7.20
CA ARG A 311 30.21 -59.31 -5.86
C ARG A 311 31.57 -58.59 -5.78
N PHE A 312 32.63 -59.20 -6.33
CA PHE A 312 33.97 -58.60 -6.38
C PHE A 312 33.98 -57.29 -7.19
N LEU A 313 33.35 -57.27 -8.36
CA LEU A 313 33.17 -56.06 -9.17
C LEU A 313 32.32 -55.01 -8.46
N THR A 314 31.26 -55.41 -7.75
CA THR A 314 30.49 -54.48 -6.88
C THR A 314 31.37 -53.89 -5.76
N LEU A 315 32.21 -54.71 -5.11
CA LEU A 315 33.16 -54.26 -4.09
C LEU A 315 34.21 -53.29 -4.66
N MET A 316 34.62 -53.49 -5.91
CA MET A 316 35.51 -52.59 -6.65
C MET A 316 34.80 -51.34 -7.21
N GLY A 317 33.49 -51.22 -7.04
CA GLY A 317 32.71 -50.00 -7.31
C GLY A 317 31.86 -50.02 -8.58
N LEU A 318 31.64 -51.17 -9.23
CA LEU A 318 30.83 -51.28 -10.45
C LEU A 318 29.41 -50.74 -10.22
N LYS A 319 29.00 -49.75 -11.02
CA LYS A 319 27.71 -49.08 -10.84
C LYS A 319 26.57 -49.93 -11.38
N ARG A 320 25.55 -50.17 -10.55
CA ARG A 320 24.33 -50.92 -10.95
C ARG A 320 23.41 -50.12 -11.85
N PHE A 321 23.36 -48.81 -11.66
CA PHE A 321 22.60 -47.83 -12.42
C PHE A 321 23.28 -46.44 -12.26
N PRO A 322 23.09 -45.50 -13.20
CA PRO A 322 23.52 -44.11 -13.03
C PRO A 322 22.75 -43.43 -11.89
N SER A 323 23.43 -42.54 -11.17
CA SER A 323 22.81 -41.65 -10.19
C SER A 323 21.91 -40.61 -10.88
N ALA A 324 20.95 -40.03 -10.13
CA ALA A 324 20.06 -38.99 -10.63
C ALA A 324 20.83 -37.83 -11.31
N GLN A 325 21.93 -37.39 -10.70
CA GLN A 325 22.81 -36.36 -11.24
C GLN A 325 23.46 -36.79 -12.57
N GLU A 326 23.94 -38.03 -12.69
CA GLU A 326 24.54 -38.52 -13.95
C GLU A 326 23.52 -38.59 -15.10
N VAL A 327 22.27 -39.00 -14.83
CA VAL A 327 21.22 -39.01 -15.86
C VAL A 327 20.81 -37.59 -16.26
N ILE A 328 20.74 -36.64 -15.32
CA ILE A 328 20.45 -35.23 -15.62
C ILE A 328 21.62 -34.57 -16.39
N GLN A 329 22.86 -34.88 -16.04
CA GLN A 329 24.04 -34.47 -16.81
C GLN A 329 24.03 -35.04 -18.22
N LEU A 330 23.58 -36.29 -18.41
CA LEU A 330 23.38 -36.90 -19.72
C LEU A 330 22.28 -36.17 -20.53
N MET A 331 21.15 -35.78 -19.92
CA MET A 331 20.11 -34.97 -20.58
C MET A 331 20.67 -33.62 -21.08
N ALA A 332 21.40 -32.91 -20.22
CA ALA A 332 22.02 -31.64 -20.56
C ALA A 332 23.08 -31.78 -21.67
N TRP A 333 23.96 -32.78 -21.57
CA TRP A 333 24.98 -33.04 -22.57
C TRP A 333 24.38 -33.44 -23.91
N ALA A 334 23.43 -34.38 -23.93
CA ALA A 334 22.77 -34.84 -25.15
C ALA A 334 22.08 -33.69 -25.89
N ALA A 335 21.45 -32.76 -25.16
CA ALA A 335 20.90 -31.55 -25.75
C ALA A 335 21.97 -30.59 -26.29
N SER A 336 23.10 -30.39 -25.58
CA SER A 336 24.23 -29.59 -26.08
C SER A 336 24.88 -30.17 -27.34
N ALA A 337 24.81 -31.50 -27.51
CA ALA A 337 25.23 -32.23 -28.70
C ALA A 337 24.13 -32.36 -29.78
N ASN A 338 23.00 -31.68 -29.62
CA ASN A 338 21.81 -31.73 -30.48
C ASN A 338 21.22 -33.16 -30.70
N ASN A 339 21.48 -34.09 -29.77
CA ASN A 339 20.95 -35.45 -29.79
C ASN A 339 19.65 -35.55 -28.97
N ALA A 340 18.56 -35.04 -29.54
CA ALA A 340 17.24 -35.08 -28.92
C ALA A 340 16.80 -36.52 -28.54
N LYS A 341 17.13 -37.53 -29.35
CA LYS A 341 16.77 -38.93 -29.10
C LYS A 341 17.40 -39.46 -27.81
N LEU A 342 18.68 -39.19 -27.57
CA LEU A 342 19.37 -39.61 -26.35
C LEU A 342 18.86 -38.84 -25.11
N ARG A 343 18.59 -37.53 -25.25
CA ARG A 343 17.95 -36.73 -24.19
C ARG A 343 16.59 -37.32 -23.79
N ASP A 344 15.72 -37.59 -24.75
CA ASP A 344 14.37 -38.08 -24.48
C ASP A 344 14.39 -39.52 -23.94
N LYS A 345 15.33 -40.39 -24.36
CA LYS A 345 15.62 -41.67 -23.70
C LYS A 345 16.05 -41.49 -22.25
N ALA A 346 16.98 -40.58 -21.96
CA ALA A 346 17.46 -40.32 -20.60
C ALA A 346 16.34 -39.79 -19.69
N MET A 347 15.45 -38.94 -20.22
CA MET A 347 14.24 -38.51 -19.52
C MET A 347 13.29 -39.68 -19.25
N ALA A 348 12.99 -40.52 -20.24
CA ALA A 348 12.13 -41.69 -20.06
C ALA A 348 12.70 -42.68 -19.02
N TYR A 349 14.01 -42.92 -19.04
CA TYR A 349 14.70 -43.75 -18.05
C TYR A 349 14.60 -43.17 -16.63
N TYR A 350 14.85 -41.86 -16.47
CA TYR A 350 14.74 -41.15 -15.19
C TYR A 350 13.31 -41.18 -14.65
N ILE A 351 12.31 -40.92 -15.50
CA ILE A 351 10.88 -40.95 -15.16
C ILE A 351 10.46 -42.35 -14.71
N THR A 352 10.89 -43.39 -15.42
CA THR A 352 10.51 -44.80 -15.17
C THR A 352 11.14 -45.32 -13.88
N ASN A 353 12.45 -45.11 -13.72
CA ASN A 353 13.21 -45.65 -12.60
C ASN A 353 13.23 -44.75 -11.35
N HIS A 354 12.48 -43.64 -11.35
CA HIS A 354 12.48 -42.60 -10.32
C HIS A 354 12.33 -43.14 -8.88
N VAL A 355 11.49 -44.15 -8.68
CA VAL A 355 11.30 -44.83 -7.38
C VAL A 355 12.27 -46.00 -7.24
N ALA A 356 12.40 -46.84 -8.28
CA ALA A 356 13.20 -48.08 -8.25
C ALA A 356 14.70 -47.85 -7.96
N HIS A 357 15.27 -46.75 -8.47
CA HIS A 357 16.66 -46.36 -8.25
C HIS A 357 16.81 -45.24 -7.20
N GLY A 358 15.72 -44.88 -6.50
CA GLY A 358 15.75 -43.92 -5.39
C GLY A 358 15.99 -42.46 -5.79
N TYR A 359 15.79 -42.09 -7.06
CA TYR A 359 15.96 -40.70 -7.54
C TYR A 359 15.01 -39.71 -6.85
N VAL A 360 13.90 -40.18 -6.28
CA VAL A 360 13.02 -39.40 -5.38
C VAL A 360 13.74 -38.75 -4.18
N ASN A 361 14.92 -39.25 -3.79
CA ASN A 361 15.73 -38.66 -2.72
C ASN A 361 16.72 -37.58 -3.21
N PHE A 362 16.75 -37.30 -4.52
CA PHE A 362 17.60 -36.27 -5.12
C PHE A 362 16.76 -35.01 -5.40
N ASP A 363 17.11 -33.89 -4.76
CA ASP A 363 16.42 -32.62 -4.97
C ASP A 363 16.86 -31.98 -6.31
N ALA A 364 16.16 -32.36 -7.37
CA ALA A 364 16.34 -31.80 -8.70
C ALA A 364 16.12 -30.27 -8.76
N SER A 365 15.37 -29.67 -7.83
CA SER A 365 15.17 -28.20 -7.81
C SER A 365 16.47 -27.42 -7.55
N THR A 366 17.48 -28.07 -6.93
CA THR A 366 18.81 -27.47 -6.70
C THR A 366 19.67 -27.37 -7.97
N VAL A 367 19.31 -28.06 -9.06
CA VAL A 367 20.12 -28.16 -10.27
C VAL A 367 20.08 -26.85 -11.05
N ASN A 368 21.23 -26.15 -11.10
CA ASN A 368 21.36 -24.87 -11.81
C ASN A 368 21.78 -25.02 -13.30
N MET A 369 21.97 -26.24 -13.82
CA MET A 369 22.31 -26.45 -15.24
C MET A 369 21.04 -26.61 -16.09
N PRO A 370 20.95 -26.03 -17.31
CA PRO A 370 19.78 -26.23 -18.18
C PRO A 370 19.71 -27.68 -18.69
N TYR A 371 18.54 -28.31 -18.56
CA TYR A 371 18.27 -29.65 -19.12
C TYR A 371 16.79 -29.90 -19.45
N LEU A 372 15.88 -29.03 -19.01
CA LEU A 372 14.44 -29.18 -19.22
C LEU A 372 14.03 -28.64 -20.60
N PRO A 373 13.26 -29.39 -21.41
CA PRO A 373 12.77 -28.89 -22.69
C PRO A 373 11.61 -27.91 -22.47
N ILE A 374 11.64 -26.81 -23.19
CA ILE A 374 10.64 -25.75 -23.12
C ILE A 374 9.53 -26.05 -24.14
N GLU A 375 8.28 -25.70 -23.81
CA GLU A 375 7.17 -25.80 -24.75
C GLU A 375 7.38 -24.83 -25.93
N GLY A 376 7.41 -25.37 -27.15
CA GLY A 376 7.56 -24.57 -28.39
C GLY A 376 8.94 -23.95 -28.64
N GLN A 377 9.99 -24.34 -27.90
CA GLN A 377 11.36 -23.84 -28.13
C GLN A 377 12.41 -24.96 -28.03
N ASP A 378 13.44 -24.92 -28.88
CA ASP A 378 14.60 -25.82 -28.80
C ASP A 378 15.56 -25.50 -27.64
N LYS A 379 15.38 -24.33 -27.00
CA LYS A 379 16.13 -23.90 -25.81
C LYS A 379 15.77 -24.78 -24.61
N LEU A 380 16.75 -25.02 -23.73
CA LEU A 380 16.54 -25.65 -22.42
C LEU A 380 16.40 -24.63 -21.29
N SER A 381 15.68 -25.01 -20.25
CA SER A 381 15.55 -24.26 -18.99
C SER A 381 16.08 -25.04 -17.77
N THR A 382 16.14 -24.37 -16.63
CA THR A 382 16.48 -24.94 -15.32
C THR A 382 15.20 -25.12 -14.47
N PRO A 383 15.17 -26.06 -13.51
CA PRO A 383 14.02 -26.27 -12.62
C PRO A 383 13.50 -25.02 -11.88
N LYS A 384 14.34 -24.01 -11.65
CA LYS A 384 13.98 -22.73 -11.02
C LYS A 384 13.40 -21.69 -11.96
N HIS A 385 13.61 -21.83 -13.28
CA HIS A 385 13.15 -20.90 -14.31
C HIS A 385 12.05 -21.51 -15.20
N CYS A 386 11.61 -22.72 -14.87
CA CYS A 386 10.68 -23.52 -15.65
C CYS A 386 9.49 -23.95 -14.79
N PHE A 387 8.26 -23.81 -15.30
CA PHE A 387 7.02 -24.08 -14.56
C PHE A 387 5.98 -24.78 -15.46
N THR A 388 4.88 -25.27 -14.88
CA THR A 388 3.77 -25.90 -15.66
C THR A 388 2.56 -25.00 -15.86
N ASN A 389 2.33 -23.97 -15.03
CA ASN A 389 1.24 -23.03 -15.22
C ASN A 389 1.63 -21.90 -16.18
N ASP A 390 0.84 -21.73 -17.25
CA ASP A 390 1.08 -20.76 -18.33
C ASP A 390 1.22 -19.30 -17.84
N GLY A 391 0.62 -18.94 -16.69
CA GLY A 391 0.78 -17.63 -16.08
C GLY A 391 2.20 -17.31 -15.59
N ALA A 392 3.12 -18.27 -15.56
CA ALA A 392 4.54 -18.01 -15.32
C ALA A 392 5.18 -17.19 -16.46
N THR A 393 4.68 -17.30 -17.69
CA THR A 393 5.16 -16.52 -18.85
C THR A 393 5.02 -15.01 -18.66
N LEU A 394 4.02 -14.56 -17.89
CA LEU A 394 3.76 -13.14 -17.56
C LEU A 394 4.94 -12.47 -16.85
N PHE A 395 5.81 -13.26 -16.22
CA PHE A 395 6.99 -12.79 -15.49
C PHE A 395 8.31 -13.10 -16.23
N GLY A 396 8.24 -13.67 -17.44
CA GLY A 396 9.38 -14.05 -18.26
C GLY A 396 9.97 -15.44 -18.01
N PHE A 397 9.28 -16.30 -17.23
CA PHE A 397 9.71 -17.68 -17.00
C PHE A 397 9.31 -18.63 -18.15
N ASP A 398 10.04 -19.72 -18.30
CA ASP A 398 9.80 -20.73 -19.33
C ASP A 398 8.71 -21.73 -18.89
N ILE A 399 7.97 -22.32 -19.85
CA ILE A 399 7.00 -23.39 -19.58
C ILE A 399 7.58 -24.75 -19.98
N LEU A 400 7.46 -25.75 -19.10
CA LEU A 400 7.89 -27.12 -19.36
C LEU A 400 7.11 -27.73 -20.54
N ARG A 401 7.77 -28.53 -21.38
CA ARG A 401 7.13 -29.28 -22.48
C ARG A 401 5.92 -30.09 -21.97
N ARG A 402 4.76 -30.00 -22.64
CA ARG A 402 3.44 -30.43 -22.11
C ARG A 402 3.36 -31.91 -21.72
N ASP A 403 4.05 -32.79 -22.45
CA ASP A 403 4.15 -34.22 -22.16
C ASP A 403 4.80 -34.53 -20.80
N LEU A 404 5.67 -33.65 -20.31
CA LEU A 404 6.37 -33.81 -19.04
C LEU A 404 5.60 -33.23 -17.84
N HIS A 405 4.47 -32.53 -18.04
CA HIS A 405 3.67 -31.94 -16.95
C HIS A 405 3.25 -32.96 -15.87
N PRO A 406 2.78 -34.19 -16.19
CA PRO A 406 2.48 -35.22 -15.19
C PRO A 406 3.69 -35.72 -14.39
N HIS A 407 4.90 -35.28 -14.75
CA HIS A 407 6.17 -35.70 -14.16
C HIS A 407 7.03 -34.52 -13.68
N ALA A 408 6.50 -33.28 -13.73
CA ALA A 408 7.20 -32.05 -13.35
C ALA A 408 7.89 -32.13 -11.97
N SER A 409 7.19 -32.69 -10.98
CA SER A 409 7.72 -32.88 -9.61
C SER A 409 8.95 -33.80 -9.54
N LYS A 410 9.06 -34.81 -10.42
CA LYS A 410 10.26 -35.67 -10.53
C LYS A 410 11.50 -34.87 -10.95
N PHE A 411 11.28 -33.79 -11.68
CA PHE A 411 12.32 -32.89 -12.19
C PHE A 411 12.51 -31.62 -11.33
N GLY A 412 11.87 -31.53 -10.16
CA GLY A 412 11.93 -30.34 -9.30
C GLY A 412 11.17 -29.12 -9.86
N VAL A 413 10.39 -29.29 -10.92
CA VAL A 413 9.60 -28.22 -11.55
C VAL A 413 8.34 -27.96 -10.72
N SER A 414 8.16 -26.71 -10.30
CA SER A 414 6.97 -26.26 -9.58
C SER A 414 5.83 -25.87 -10.52
N GLN A 415 4.59 -25.86 -10.01
CA GLN A 415 3.45 -25.44 -10.82
C GLN A 415 3.45 -23.94 -11.14
N HIS A 416 3.81 -23.11 -10.15
CA HIS A 416 3.89 -21.65 -10.24
C HIS A 416 5.24 -21.16 -9.70
N PRO A 417 5.76 -19.99 -10.17
CA PRO A 417 6.86 -19.30 -9.51
C PRO A 417 6.50 -18.89 -8.08
N SER A 418 7.50 -18.59 -7.23
CA SER A 418 7.18 -18.14 -5.87
C SER A 418 6.44 -16.81 -5.93
N LEU A 419 5.42 -16.65 -5.07
CA LEU A 419 4.63 -15.41 -5.05
C LEU A 419 5.50 -14.18 -4.74
N SER A 420 6.58 -14.35 -3.98
CA SER A 420 7.52 -13.27 -3.66
C SER A 420 8.25 -12.77 -4.91
N GLU A 421 8.80 -13.68 -5.75
CA GLU A 421 9.44 -13.31 -7.02
C GLU A 421 8.44 -12.67 -7.99
N CYS A 422 7.20 -13.18 -8.08
CA CYS A 422 6.14 -12.54 -8.86
C CYS A 422 5.87 -11.10 -8.39
N ILE A 423 5.82 -10.84 -7.07
CA ILE A 423 5.65 -9.48 -6.52
C ILE A 423 6.87 -8.61 -6.81
N ASP A 424 8.09 -9.13 -6.67
CA ASP A 424 9.33 -8.40 -6.93
C ASP A 424 9.46 -7.99 -8.42
N ILE A 425 9.02 -8.87 -9.33
CA ILE A 425 8.95 -8.57 -10.76
C ILE A 425 7.84 -7.55 -11.05
N LEU A 426 6.65 -7.68 -10.48
CA LEU A 426 5.56 -6.69 -10.62
C LEU A 426 5.96 -5.29 -10.13
N VAL A 427 6.66 -5.19 -8.99
CA VAL A 427 7.08 -3.90 -8.42
C VAL A 427 8.24 -3.28 -9.21
N SER A 428 9.11 -4.08 -9.83
CA SER A 428 10.24 -3.58 -10.65
C SER A 428 9.89 -3.37 -12.13
N LYS A 429 8.84 -4.03 -12.63
CA LYS A 429 8.30 -3.93 -14.00
C LYS A 429 6.75 -3.88 -13.92
N PRO A 430 6.17 -2.72 -13.57
CA PRO A 430 4.73 -2.57 -13.54
C PRO A 430 4.12 -2.66 -14.96
N PRO A 431 2.89 -3.17 -15.11
CA PRO A 431 2.29 -3.46 -16.41
C PRO A 431 2.02 -2.19 -17.22
N SER A 432 2.54 -2.12 -18.44
CA SER A 432 2.55 -0.93 -19.29
C SER A 432 1.20 -0.51 -19.86
N SER A 433 0.21 -1.41 -19.87
CA SER A 433 -1.09 -1.18 -20.50
C SER A 433 -2.27 -1.74 -19.70
N LYS A 434 -3.47 -1.19 -19.91
CA LYS A 434 -4.71 -1.68 -19.28
C LYS A 434 -4.99 -3.17 -19.58
N LYS A 435 -4.58 -3.68 -20.76
CA LYS A 435 -4.73 -5.09 -21.15
C LYS A 435 -3.76 -6.00 -20.38
N GLU A 436 -2.49 -5.60 -20.31
CA GLU A 436 -1.44 -6.30 -19.57
C GLU A 436 -1.72 -6.33 -18.06
N ALA A 437 -2.10 -5.18 -17.50
CA ALA A 437 -2.47 -5.04 -16.10
C ALA A 437 -3.65 -5.94 -15.73
N ARG A 438 -4.68 -6.02 -16.59
CA ARG A 438 -5.79 -6.97 -16.41
C ARG A 438 -5.27 -8.41 -16.28
N ILE A 439 -4.54 -8.92 -17.28
CA ILE A 439 -4.07 -10.31 -17.31
C ILE A 439 -3.20 -10.63 -16.09
N LEU A 440 -2.31 -9.70 -15.72
CA LEU A 440 -1.42 -9.84 -14.58
C LEU A 440 -2.18 -9.81 -13.25
N PHE A 441 -3.12 -8.88 -13.06
CA PHE A 441 -3.96 -8.81 -11.84
C PHE A 441 -4.93 -10.00 -11.74
N GLU A 442 -5.46 -10.52 -12.85
CA GLU A 442 -6.25 -11.77 -12.89
C GLU A 442 -5.42 -13.00 -12.46
N TYR A 443 -4.11 -13.02 -12.74
CA TYR A 443 -3.21 -14.06 -12.23
C TYR A 443 -3.02 -13.97 -10.70
N PHE A 444 -2.78 -12.77 -10.16
CA PHE A 444 -2.67 -12.59 -8.71
C PHE A 444 -3.99 -12.81 -7.97
N ALA A 445 -5.14 -12.48 -8.57
CA ALA A 445 -6.46 -12.78 -8.02
C ALA A 445 -6.63 -14.28 -7.74
N LYS A 446 -6.18 -15.14 -8.66
CA LYS A 446 -6.20 -16.61 -8.52
C LYS A 446 -5.24 -17.14 -7.44
N ARG A 447 -4.33 -16.30 -6.94
CA ARG A 447 -3.37 -16.60 -5.85
C ARG A 447 -3.63 -15.81 -4.56
N LEU A 448 -4.82 -15.21 -4.40
CA LEU A 448 -5.16 -14.40 -3.21
C LEU A 448 -4.99 -15.13 -1.87
N GLY A 449 -5.20 -16.45 -1.83
CA GLY A 449 -4.96 -17.27 -0.63
C GLY A 449 -3.50 -17.31 -0.15
N GLU A 450 -2.53 -16.96 -0.99
CA GLU A 450 -1.10 -16.84 -0.64
C GLU A 450 -0.70 -15.41 -0.21
N ILE A 451 -1.59 -14.42 -0.38
CA ILE A 451 -1.36 -13.01 -0.07
C ILE A 451 -1.81 -12.73 1.37
N ASN A 452 -0.85 -12.66 2.30
CA ASN A 452 -1.10 -12.19 3.66
C ASN A 452 -1.15 -10.65 3.76
N SER A 453 -1.58 -10.12 4.90
CA SER A 453 -1.69 -8.67 5.13
C SER A 453 -0.40 -7.88 4.88
N THR A 454 0.77 -8.45 5.21
CA THR A 454 2.08 -7.81 4.95
C THR A 454 2.38 -7.72 3.45
N ARG A 455 2.09 -8.78 2.68
CA ARG A 455 2.20 -8.77 1.21
C ARG A 455 1.20 -7.79 0.60
N ALA A 456 -0.06 -7.82 1.04
CA ALA A 456 -1.11 -6.91 0.59
C ALA A 456 -0.72 -5.44 0.81
N ALA A 457 -0.20 -5.08 2.00
CA ALA A 457 0.26 -3.73 2.29
C ALA A 457 1.45 -3.30 1.41
N ARG A 458 2.40 -4.20 1.15
CA ARG A 458 3.55 -3.94 0.26
C ARG A 458 3.08 -3.68 -1.19
N ILE A 459 2.16 -4.50 -1.70
CA ILE A 459 1.59 -4.32 -3.04
C ILE A 459 0.75 -3.04 -3.08
N GLY A 460 -0.04 -2.79 -2.04
CA GLY A 460 -0.95 -1.64 -1.91
C GLY A 460 -0.28 -0.28 -1.98
N GLN A 461 0.98 -0.18 -1.52
CA GLN A 461 1.81 1.02 -1.58
C GLN A 461 2.69 1.12 -2.83
N ALA A 462 2.79 0.05 -3.63
CA ALA A 462 3.64 0.03 -4.81
C ALA A 462 2.92 0.65 -6.02
N ARG A 463 3.61 1.52 -6.78
CA ARG A 463 3.05 2.16 -7.97
C ARG A 463 2.99 1.18 -9.15
N ILE A 464 1.95 0.34 -9.14
CA ILE A 464 1.76 -0.76 -10.10
C ILE A 464 0.50 -0.63 -10.97
N VAL A 465 -0.40 0.30 -10.64
CA VAL A 465 -1.67 0.48 -11.37
C VAL A 465 -1.45 1.51 -12.49
N PRO A 466 -1.49 1.12 -13.77
CA PRO A 466 -1.32 2.07 -14.87
C PRO A 466 -2.61 2.88 -15.07
N VAL A 467 -2.48 4.20 -15.00
CA VAL A 467 -3.50 5.15 -15.39
C VAL A 467 -3.03 5.98 -16.58
N SER A 468 -3.86 6.03 -17.63
CA SER A 468 -3.62 6.86 -18.80
C SER A 468 -3.70 8.33 -18.38
N SER A 469 -2.58 9.05 -18.46
CA SER A 469 -2.56 10.48 -18.11
C SER A 469 -3.57 11.25 -18.96
N ARG A 470 -4.65 11.74 -18.33
CA ARG A 470 -5.67 12.63 -18.91
C ARG A 470 -5.11 14.07 -19.05
N GLY A 471 -3.94 14.19 -19.67
CA GLY A 471 -3.28 15.45 -19.94
C GLY A 471 -4.01 16.24 -21.02
N SER A 472 -4.67 17.33 -20.62
CA SER A 472 -5.16 18.42 -21.48
C SER A 472 -5.91 17.99 -22.76
N THR A 473 -7.23 17.87 -22.67
CA THR A 473 -8.14 17.83 -23.83
C THR A 473 -8.03 19.14 -24.63
N GLY A 474 -7.15 19.16 -25.64
CA GLY A 474 -6.80 20.39 -26.36
C GLY A 474 -5.92 20.23 -27.60
N SER A 475 -5.85 19.04 -28.21
CA SER A 475 -5.20 18.85 -29.51
C SER A 475 -6.05 17.96 -30.43
N LEU A 476 -6.44 18.51 -31.57
CA LEU A 476 -7.17 17.78 -32.63
C LEU A 476 -6.24 17.03 -33.59
N PHE A 477 -4.92 17.01 -33.32
CA PHE A 477 -3.95 16.29 -34.13
C PHE A 477 -3.67 14.90 -33.56
N HIS A 478 -4.15 13.87 -34.25
CA HIS A 478 -3.77 12.48 -34.01
C HIS A 478 -2.29 12.28 -34.37
N SER A 479 -1.41 12.37 -33.38
CA SER A 479 -0.04 11.86 -33.47
C SER A 479 0.07 10.60 -32.63
N GLU A 480 0.51 9.50 -33.23
CA GLU A 480 0.64 8.18 -32.57
C GLU A 480 1.86 8.12 -31.62
N LYS A 481 1.93 9.06 -30.68
CA LYS A 481 2.84 9.00 -29.54
C LYS A 481 1.99 8.85 -28.29
N SER A 482 2.05 7.65 -27.70
CA SER A 482 1.29 7.31 -26.50
C SER A 482 1.46 8.37 -25.42
N SER A 483 0.34 8.79 -24.82
CA SER A 483 0.40 9.61 -23.61
C SER A 483 1.17 8.84 -22.52
N PRO A 484 2.00 9.54 -21.72
CA PRO A 484 2.83 8.86 -20.73
C PRO A 484 1.94 8.15 -19.71
N VAL A 485 2.10 6.82 -19.62
CA VAL A 485 1.41 6.00 -18.62
C VAL A 485 1.99 6.33 -17.25
N THR A 486 1.13 6.88 -16.40
CA THR A 486 1.46 7.20 -15.01
C THR A 486 1.03 6.05 -14.10
N TYR A 487 1.83 5.73 -13.09
CA TYR A 487 1.55 4.62 -12.18
C TYR A 487 1.16 5.13 -10.80
N ILE A 488 -0.01 4.69 -10.32
CA ILE A 488 -0.50 4.95 -8.96
C ILE A 488 -0.48 3.68 -8.12
N ALA A 489 -0.53 3.84 -6.79
CA ALA A 489 -0.56 2.72 -5.87
C ALA A 489 -2.00 2.19 -5.71
N PRO A 490 -2.24 0.88 -5.50
CA PRO A 490 -3.58 0.37 -5.28
C PRO A 490 -4.34 1.07 -4.15
N CYS A 491 -3.67 1.51 -3.07
CA CYS A 491 -4.34 2.28 -2.00
C CYS A 491 -4.82 3.68 -2.42
N ASP A 492 -4.30 4.21 -3.53
CA ASP A 492 -4.59 5.55 -4.03
C ASP A 492 -5.64 5.54 -5.17
N CYS A 493 -6.12 4.37 -5.61
CA CYS A 493 -7.06 4.21 -6.72
C CYS A 493 -8.42 3.64 -6.32
N TYR A 494 -9.45 4.00 -7.09
CA TYR A 494 -10.84 3.63 -6.85
C TYR A 494 -11.38 2.72 -7.95
N LEU A 495 -12.24 1.76 -7.60
CA LEU A 495 -12.66 0.65 -8.47
C LEU A 495 -14.05 0.90 -9.07
N GLY A 496 -14.12 0.96 -10.40
CA GLY A 496 -15.33 1.23 -11.17
C GLY A 496 -15.33 2.63 -11.77
N GLU A 497 -16.48 3.31 -11.75
CA GLU A 497 -16.69 4.67 -12.23
C GLU A 497 -17.56 5.45 -11.22
N SER A 498 -17.50 6.79 -11.24
CA SER A 498 -18.28 7.64 -10.32
C SER A 498 -18.56 9.01 -10.95
N GLU A 499 -19.83 9.42 -10.99
CA GLU A 499 -20.25 10.74 -11.48
C GLU A 499 -19.80 11.87 -10.53
N ASP A 500 -19.90 11.66 -9.20
CA ASP A 500 -19.54 12.65 -8.18
C ASP A 500 -18.02 12.87 -8.07
N TYR A 501 -17.22 11.81 -8.19
CA TYR A 501 -15.80 11.81 -7.81
C TYR A 501 -14.83 11.53 -8.98
N GLY A 502 -15.30 11.13 -10.16
CA GLY A 502 -14.46 10.86 -11.34
C GLY A 502 -13.75 12.10 -11.91
N ASP A 503 -14.26 13.30 -11.60
CA ASP A 503 -13.58 14.56 -11.87
C ASP A 503 -12.44 14.84 -10.88
N ILE A 504 -12.32 14.12 -9.76
CA ILE A 504 -11.40 14.48 -8.66
C ILE A 504 -10.31 13.42 -8.45
N PHE A 505 -10.73 12.16 -8.36
CA PHE A 505 -9.92 10.98 -8.07
C PHE A 505 -9.73 10.09 -9.30
N GLU A 506 -8.68 9.27 -9.29
CA GLU A 506 -8.43 8.30 -10.37
C GLU A 506 -9.22 7.01 -10.14
N PHE A 507 -10.25 6.83 -10.96
CA PHE A 507 -11.09 5.63 -11.03
C PHE A 507 -10.58 4.68 -12.12
N VAL A 508 -10.51 3.39 -11.79
CA VAL A 508 -9.97 2.32 -12.62
C VAL A 508 -10.87 1.09 -12.59
N ASP A 509 -10.95 0.40 -13.72
CA ASP A 509 -11.59 -0.91 -13.83
C ASP A 509 -10.73 -1.80 -14.73
N PHE A 510 -10.32 -2.97 -14.23
CA PHE A 510 -9.60 -3.99 -15.00
C PHE A 510 -10.43 -5.26 -15.18
N GLY A 511 -11.71 -5.26 -14.83
CA GLY A 511 -12.59 -6.42 -14.81
C GLY A 511 -12.66 -7.10 -13.44
N GLN A 512 -13.71 -7.89 -13.23
CA GLN A 512 -14.13 -8.40 -11.91
C GLN A 512 -13.02 -9.14 -11.13
N GLU A 513 -12.30 -10.07 -11.76
CA GLU A 513 -11.22 -10.82 -11.12
C GLU A 513 -10.04 -9.91 -10.73
N ALA A 514 -9.55 -9.07 -11.65
CA ALA A 514 -8.47 -8.13 -11.39
C ALA A 514 -8.82 -7.12 -10.27
N ASN A 515 -10.07 -6.62 -10.26
CA ASN A 515 -10.55 -5.68 -9.24
C ASN A 515 -10.63 -6.33 -7.85
N LEU A 516 -10.87 -7.65 -7.73
CA LEU A 516 -10.82 -8.36 -6.44
C LEU A 516 -9.39 -8.39 -5.87
N PHE A 517 -8.37 -8.55 -6.72
CA PHE A 517 -6.97 -8.44 -6.31
C PHE A 517 -6.63 -7.03 -5.82
N LEU A 518 -7.03 -6.00 -6.56
CA LEU A 518 -6.80 -4.60 -6.17
C LEU A 518 -7.51 -4.23 -4.86
N LEU A 519 -8.76 -4.66 -4.69
CA LEU A 519 -9.53 -4.51 -3.45
C LEU A 519 -8.80 -5.15 -2.25
N ALA A 520 -8.26 -6.35 -2.41
CA ALA A 520 -7.47 -7.03 -1.39
C ALA A 520 -6.11 -6.34 -1.10
N CYS A 521 -5.57 -5.61 -2.07
CA CYS A 521 -4.37 -4.77 -1.91
C CYS A 521 -4.68 -3.35 -1.39
N GLY A 522 -5.93 -3.04 -1.04
CA GLY A 522 -6.32 -1.80 -0.37
C GLY A 522 -6.99 -0.74 -1.26
N SER A 523 -7.24 -1.03 -2.54
CA SER A 523 -8.13 -0.19 -3.36
C SER A 523 -9.55 -0.18 -2.80
N LYS A 524 -10.30 0.88 -3.08
CA LYS A 524 -11.67 1.09 -2.57
C LYS A 524 -12.64 1.23 -3.73
N ARG A 525 -13.96 1.19 -3.46
CA ARG A 525 -14.97 1.56 -4.48
C ARG A 525 -15.19 3.07 -4.54
N GLU A 526 -15.16 3.74 -3.40
CA GLU A 526 -15.42 5.19 -3.26
C GLU A 526 -14.43 5.83 -2.28
N PRO A 527 -14.10 7.12 -2.45
CA PRO A 527 -13.28 7.87 -1.49
C PRO A 527 -14.06 8.14 -0.20
N THR A 528 -13.44 7.90 0.96
CA THR A 528 -14.07 8.29 2.23
C THR A 528 -14.11 9.81 2.36
N LYS A 529 -15.09 10.36 3.08
CA LYS A 529 -15.22 11.83 3.27
C LYS A 529 -13.97 12.45 3.93
N MET A 530 -13.19 11.65 4.67
CA MET A 530 -11.86 12.03 5.21
C MET A 530 -10.81 12.22 4.11
N GLU A 531 -10.84 11.39 3.07
CA GLU A 531 -9.93 11.46 1.92
C GLU A 531 -10.35 12.57 0.95
N VAL A 532 -11.65 12.76 0.73
CA VAL A 532 -12.21 13.93 0.01
C VAL A 532 -11.76 15.23 0.68
N ALA A 533 -11.92 15.35 2.01
CA ALA A 533 -11.44 16.51 2.76
C ALA A 533 -9.90 16.67 2.69
N SER A 534 -9.12 15.59 2.82
CA SER A 534 -7.65 15.70 2.71
C SER A 534 -7.18 16.11 1.31
N MET A 535 -7.86 15.68 0.24
CA MET A 535 -7.51 16.09 -1.12
C MET A 535 -7.92 17.54 -1.40
N LEU A 536 -9.10 17.98 -0.94
CA LEU A 536 -9.53 19.38 -1.02
C LEU A 536 -8.60 20.34 -0.28
N VAL A 537 -8.06 19.93 0.87
CA VAL A 537 -7.07 20.69 1.64
C VAL A 537 -5.71 20.79 0.93
N LYS A 538 -5.28 19.71 0.26
CA LYS A 538 -3.97 19.66 -0.43
C LYS A 538 -3.96 20.33 -1.80
N GLU A 539 -5.03 20.19 -2.58
CA GLU A 539 -5.08 20.59 -3.99
C GLU A 539 -6.34 21.41 -4.36
N PRO A 540 -6.77 22.39 -3.54
CA PRO A 540 -8.08 23.05 -3.71
C PRO A 540 -8.24 23.71 -5.07
N ALA A 541 -7.19 24.36 -5.58
CA ALA A 541 -7.19 25.02 -6.88
C ALA A 541 -7.34 24.02 -8.05
N ARG A 542 -6.68 22.85 -8.00
CA ARG A 542 -6.82 21.80 -9.04
C ARG A 542 -8.28 21.33 -9.11
N ILE A 543 -8.88 21.07 -7.96
CA ILE A 543 -10.24 20.54 -7.85
C ILE A 543 -11.25 21.57 -8.35
N SER A 544 -11.14 22.84 -7.93
CA SER A 544 -11.97 23.92 -8.44
C SER A 544 -11.82 24.10 -9.96
N SER A 545 -10.59 24.03 -10.49
CA SER A 545 -10.35 24.17 -11.94
C SER A 545 -10.85 23.00 -12.78
N LYS A 546 -10.99 21.80 -12.20
CA LYS A 546 -11.45 20.60 -12.90
C LYS A 546 -12.97 20.42 -12.81
N LEU A 547 -13.61 20.89 -11.75
CA LEU A 547 -15.08 20.91 -11.62
C LEU A 547 -15.75 22.03 -12.42
N GLN A 548 -15.06 23.15 -12.65
CA GLN A 548 -15.49 24.32 -13.47
C GLN A 548 -16.84 24.95 -13.11
N ASN A 549 -17.42 24.60 -11.96
CA ASN A 549 -18.73 25.04 -11.51
C ASN A 549 -18.71 25.22 -9.97
N PRO A 550 -19.07 26.39 -9.42
CA PRO A 550 -19.09 26.62 -7.97
C PRO A 550 -20.10 25.72 -7.24
N ASP A 551 -21.26 25.40 -7.84
CA ASP A 551 -22.29 24.53 -7.22
C ASP A 551 -21.77 23.11 -6.97
N LYS A 552 -20.97 22.56 -7.91
CA LYS A 552 -20.29 21.27 -7.74
C LYS A 552 -19.31 21.32 -6.55
N TYR A 553 -18.59 22.43 -6.37
CA TYR A 553 -17.68 22.61 -5.24
C TYR A 553 -18.43 22.76 -3.91
N LEU A 554 -19.54 23.51 -3.90
CA LEU A 554 -20.42 23.65 -2.74
C LEU A 554 -21.04 22.30 -2.33
N ASN A 555 -21.45 21.44 -3.27
CA ASN A 555 -21.92 20.08 -2.96
C ASN A 555 -20.86 19.22 -2.22
N LEU A 556 -19.59 19.34 -2.58
CA LEU A 556 -18.50 18.66 -1.86
C LEU A 556 -18.29 19.23 -0.45
N LEU A 557 -18.41 20.55 -0.28
CA LEU A 557 -18.38 21.18 1.05
C LEU A 557 -19.58 20.78 1.90
N ARG A 558 -20.80 20.68 1.32
CA ARG A 558 -22.02 20.19 2.01
C ARG A 558 -21.81 18.78 2.56
N SER A 559 -21.30 17.85 1.75
CA SER A 559 -21.09 16.47 2.21
C SER A 559 -19.87 16.28 3.14
N ILE A 560 -18.97 17.27 3.18
CA ILE A 560 -17.96 17.40 4.24
C ILE A 560 -18.58 17.94 5.54
N ALA A 561 -19.52 18.89 5.45
CA ALA A 561 -20.23 19.43 6.61
C ALA A 561 -21.08 18.35 7.32
N GLU A 562 -21.82 17.52 6.57
CA GLU A 562 -22.51 16.32 7.09
C GLU A 562 -21.59 15.44 7.96
N SER A 563 -20.31 15.34 7.55
CA SER A 563 -19.29 14.50 8.19
C SER A 563 -18.43 15.24 9.23
N ILE A 564 -18.75 16.49 9.59
CA ILE A 564 -17.88 17.33 10.44
C ILE A 564 -17.63 16.73 11.83
N HIS A 565 -18.57 15.95 12.37
CA HIS A 565 -18.41 15.24 13.65
C HIS A 565 -17.37 14.10 13.59
N LEU A 566 -17.08 13.55 12.41
CA LEU A 566 -16.01 12.58 12.19
C LEU A 566 -14.67 13.30 11.97
N LEU A 567 -14.67 14.35 11.13
CA LEU A 567 -13.49 15.20 10.88
C LEU A 567 -12.94 15.81 12.17
N LYS A 568 -13.82 16.28 13.09
CA LYS A 568 -13.45 16.79 14.42
C LYS A 568 -12.64 15.80 15.29
N LYS A 569 -12.66 14.49 14.98
CA LYS A 569 -11.84 13.47 15.67
C LYS A 569 -10.39 13.45 15.16
N ASN A 570 -10.15 13.73 13.88
CA ASN A 570 -8.81 13.83 13.30
C ASN A 570 -8.26 15.25 13.49
N ARG A 571 -7.54 15.46 14.60
CA ARG A 571 -6.98 16.77 14.96
C ARG A 571 -5.97 17.33 13.94
N GLY A 572 -5.25 16.46 13.22
CA GLY A 572 -4.31 16.87 12.17
C GLY A 572 -5.04 17.46 10.98
N LEU A 573 -5.92 16.68 10.34
CA LEU A 573 -6.69 17.15 9.19
C LEU A 573 -7.55 18.40 9.52
N LEU A 574 -8.12 18.48 10.74
CA LEU A 574 -8.86 19.66 11.17
C LEU A 574 -7.97 20.91 11.32
N HIS A 575 -6.67 20.77 11.63
CA HIS A 575 -5.72 21.88 11.62
C HIS A 575 -5.38 22.29 10.18
N ASP A 576 -5.08 21.32 9.32
CA ASP A 576 -4.78 21.56 7.90
C ASP A 576 -5.95 22.29 7.20
N MET A 577 -7.20 21.90 7.48
CA MET A 577 -8.41 22.58 6.99
C MET A 577 -8.50 24.06 7.44
N LYS A 578 -7.98 24.43 8.61
CA LYS A 578 -8.02 25.82 9.08
C LYS A 578 -7.02 26.73 8.35
N GLU A 579 -5.90 26.18 7.90
CA GLU A 579 -4.86 26.93 7.17
C GLU A 579 -4.93 26.78 5.64
N ALA A 580 -5.65 25.81 5.08
CA ALA A 580 -5.79 25.68 3.63
C ALA A 580 -6.78 26.70 3.02
N GLN A 581 -6.49 27.15 1.80
CA GLN A 581 -7.41 27.96 0.98
C GLN A 581 -8.38 27.05 0.21
N PHE A 582 -9.29 26.40 0.92
CA PHE A 582 -10.22 25.39 0.37
C PHE A 582 -11.70 25.71 0.57
N LEU A 583 -12.03 26.82 1.24
CA LEU A 583 -13.43 27.24 1.42
C LEU A 583 -13.82 28.22 0.31
N LEU A 584 -15.08 28.13 -0.15
CA LEU A 584 -15.59 28.93 -1.26
C LEU A 584 -16.40 30.12 -0.73
N ALA A 585 -15.84 31.33 -0.81
CA ALA A 585 -16.51 32.56 -0.40
C ALA A 585 -16.86 33.43 -1.61
N SER A 586 -17.88 34.28 -1.46
CA SER A 586 -18.37 35.18 -2.52
C SER A 586 -18.14 36.67 -2.18
N ARG A 587 -17.96 37.49 -3.22
CA ARG A 587 -17.89 38.95 -3.14
C ARG A 587 -18.87 39.56 -4.13
N GLU A 588 -19.68 40.53 -3.70
CA GLU A 588 -20.54 41.29 -4.63
C GLU A 588 -19.75 42.45 -5.25
N LEU A 589 -19.72 42.51 -6.58
CA LEU A 589 -19.06 43.58 -7.32
C LEU A 589 -19.98 44.83 -7.46
N PRO A 590 -19.43 46.05 -7.43
CA PRO A 590 -20.22 47.28 -7.56
C PRO A 590 -20.76 47.48 -8.98
N SER A 591 -22.09 47.58 -9.09
CA SER A 591 -22.75 48.21 -10.25
C SER A 591 -22.39 49.71 -10.29
N LYS A 592 -22.05 50.24 -11.47
CA LYS A 592 -21.72 51.67 -11.62
C LYS A 592 -22.99 52.52 -11.45
N PRO A 593 -23.00 53.59 -10.63
CA PRO A 593 -24.13 54.50 -10.53
C PRO A 593 -24.35 55.23 -11.87
N THR A 594 -25.62 55.30 -12.29
CA THR A 594 -26.02 55.89 -13.57
C THR A 594 -25.90 57.42 -13.55
N THR A 595 -24.86 57.95 -14.19
CA THR A 595 -24.65 59.41 -14.32
C THR A 595 -25.54 60.06 -15.38
N PHE A 596 -26.85 59.90 -15.26
CA PHE A 596 -27.84 60.72 -15.99
C PHE A 596 -28.43 61.78 -15.06
N ARG A 597 -27.66 62.85 -14.82
CA ARG A 597 -28.24 64.10 -14.30
C ARG A 597 -29.08 64.74 -15.41
N LYS A 598 -30.40 64.71 -15.26
CA LYS A 598 -31.23 65.86 -15.68
C LYS A 598 -31.62 66.64 -14.43
N THR A 599 -31.37 67.94 -14.48
CA THR A 599 -31.93 68.89 -13.54
C THR A 599 -33.40 69.07 -13.84
N ASP A 600 -34.27 68.88 -12.85
CA ASP A 600 -35.08 70.01 -12.42
C ASP A 600 -35.46 69.91 -10.94
N LYS A 601 -35.90 71.04 -10.37
CA LYS A 601 -36.42 71.11 -8.99
C LYS A 601 -37.91 71.44 -9.04
N GLN A 602 -38.76 70.54 -8.53
CA GLN A 602 -39.79 70.86 -7.52
C GLN A 602 -40.78 69.69 -7.31
N LEU A 603 -40.97 69.31 -6.03
CA LEU A 603 -42.12 68.55 -5.49
C LEU A 603 -42.24 67.11 -6.03
N ILE A 604 -42.53 66.08 -5.21
CA ILE A 604 -43.32 66.01 -3.97
C ILE A 604 -42.60 65.09 -2.94
N ASP A 605 -42.71 65.38 -1.64
CA ASP A 605 -42.33 64.45 -0.56
C ASP A 605 -43.42 63.37 -0.32
N ILE A 606 -43.31 62.19 -0.93
CA ILE A 606 -44.01 60.96 -0.52
C ILE A 606 -43.07 59.75 -0.64
N ASP A 607 -42.53 59.30 0.50
CA ASP A 607 -42.54 57.92 1.01
C ASP A 607 -42.29 56.70 0.07
N ASP A 608 -41.50 56.82 -1.00
CA ASP A 608 -41.02 55.69 -1.81
C ASP A 608 -39.89 54.89 -1.10
N GLU A 609 -40.18 54.34 0.08
CA GLU A 609 -39.25 53.46 0.85
C GLU A 609 -39.68 51.97 0.77
N ILE A 610 -40.24 51.52 -0.36
CA ILE A 610 -40.63 50.13 -0.61
C ILE A 610 -40.18 49.65 -2.01
N TYR A 611 -39.55 48.48 -2.07
CA TYR A 611 -39.08 47.75 -3.26
C TYR A 611 -37.83 48.30 -4.01
N GLU A 612 -36.66 48.30 -3.33
CA GLU A 612 -35.39 47.98 -4.03
C GLU A 612 -35.33 46.49 -4.42
N GLU A 613 -36.25 46.03 -5.27
CA GLU A 613 -36.26 44.68 -5.82
C GLU A 613 -35.71 44.68 -7.25
N GLY A 614 -34.43 44.30 -7.43
CA GLY A 614 -33.86 44.11 -8.77
C GLY A 614 -32.35 44.22 -8.97
N THR A 615 -31.57 44.71 -7.99
CA THR A 615 -30.12 44.99 -8.17
C THR A 615 -29.21 44.16 -7.25
N GLN A 616 -29.37 42.84 -7.29
CA GLN A 616 -28.31 41.94 -6.77
C GLN A 616 -27.04 42.12 -7.61
N GLY A 617 -25.90 42.33 -6.94
CA GLY A 617 -24.61 42.50 -7.62
C GLY A 617 -24.09 41.17 -8.17
N ILE A 618 -23.24 41.24 -9.21
CA ILE A 618 -22.54 40.05 -9.72
C ILE A 618 -21.68 39.46 -8.58
N LYS A 619 -21.90 38.17 -8.27
CA LYS A 619 -21.17 37.44 -7.24
C LYS A 619 -19.95 36.75 -7.83
N GLU A 620 -18.78 37.20 -7.40
CA GLU A 620 -17.49 36.60 -7.71
C GLU A 620 -17.13 35.56 -6.64
N TRP A 621 -16.86 34.31 -7.05
CA TRP A 621 -16.50 33.22 -6.14
C TRP A 621 -14.98 33.03 -6.06
N GLN A 622 -14.44 32.89 -4.85
CA GLN A 622 -13.00 32.70 -4.59
C GLN A 622 -12.73 31.63 -3.52
N LEU A 623 -11.64 30.89 -3.69
CA LEU A 623 -11.08 29.99 -2.67
C LEU A 623 -10.30 30.77 -1.60
N VAL A 624 -10.65 30.59 -0.33
CA VAL A 624 -10.14 31.36 0.82
C VAL A 624 -9.86 30.46 2.04
N LYS A 625 -9.09 30.96 3.02
CA LYS A 625 -8.99 30.30 4.34
C LYS A 625 -10.21 30.61 5.19
N ALA A 626 -10.49 29.78 6.20
CA ALA A 626 -11.56 30.01 7.18
C ALA A 626 -11.53 31.42 7.80
N ARG A 627 -10.35 31.88 8.24
CA ARG A 627 -10.19 33.22 8.85
C ARG A 627 -10.36 34.40 7.90
N ASP A 628 -10.29 34.16 6.58
CA ASP A 628 -10.35 35.20 5.54
C ASP A 628 -11.80 35.39 5.02
N ALA A 629 -12.61 34.32 5.12
CA ALA A 629 -14.08 34.34 4.94
C ALA A 629 -14.78 35.02 6.13
N ILE A 630 -16.06 35.37 5.95
CA ILE A 630 -16.92 35.98 6.97
C ILE A 630 -18.33 35.37 6.91
N ILE A 631 -18.88 34.96 8.05
CA ILE A 631 -20.27 34.50 8.19
C ILE A 631 -21.21 35.72 8.29
N VAL A 632 -22.34 35.67 7.60
CA VAL A 632 -23.27 36.82 7.47
C VAL A 632 -24.38 36.73 8.52
N ASP A 633 -24.06 37.09 9.75
CA ASP A 633 -25.00 37.07 10.88
C ASP A 633 -25.80 38.38 11.08
N ASP A 634 -25.26 39.52 10.64
CA ASP A 634 -26.01 40.78 10.48
C ASP A 634 -26.14 41.19 9.02
N TYR A 635 -27.33 40.96 8.44
CA TYR A 635 -27.65 41.39 7.08
C TYR A 635 -27.62 42.93 6.91
N SER A 636 -27.84 43.69 7.98
CA SER A 636 -27.82 45.16 7.94
C SER A 636 -26.42 45.67 7.61
N SER A 637 -25.42 45.20 8.35
CA SER A 637 -24.01 45.50 8.07
C SER A 637 -23.51 44.82 6.79
N PHE A 638 -24.06 43.65 6.44
CA PHE A 638 -23.74 43.01 5.15
C PHE A 638 -24.07 43.93 3.98
N SER A 639 -25.28 44.49 3.92
CA SER A 639 -25.68 45.39 2.83
C SER A 639 -24.72 46.59 2.68
N LEU A 640 -24.26 47.15 3.81
CA LEU A 640 -23.30 48.27 3.85
C LEU A 640 -21.87 47.88 3.42
N PHE A 641 -21.44 46.64 3.64
CA PHE A 641 -20.04 46.21 3.48
C PHE A 641 -19.81 45.09 2.45
N LYS A 642 -20.85 44.63 1.72
CA LYS A 642 -20.82 43.48 0.79
C LYS A 642 -19.74 43.49 -0.30
N GLN A 643 -19.24 44.68 -0.67
CA GLN A 643 -18.15 44.88 -1.62
C GLN A 643 -16.74 44.73 -0.99
N ASN A 644 -16.65 44.79 0.34
CA ASN A 644 -15.40 44.79 1.09
C ASN A 644 -15.15 43.47 1.86
N ILE A 645 -16.06 42.51 1.77
CA ILE A 645 -16.03 41.22 2.49
C ILE A 645 -16.03 40.04 1.51
N LEU A 646 -15.60 38.89 2.03
CA LEU A 646 -15.66 37.59 1.36
C LEU A 646 -16.65 36.75 2.18
N ALA A 647 -17.91 36.74 1.74
CA ALA A 647 -19.03 36.14 2.46
C ALA A 647 -19.05 34.62 2.28
N ALA A 648 -19.20 33.90 3.38
CA ALA A 648 -19.51 32.47 3.36
C ALA A 648 -20.88 32.20 2.68
N PRO A 649 -21.11 31.00 2.15
CA PRO A 649 -22.43 30.60 1.64
C PRO A 649 -23.48 30.66 2.75
N GLN A 650 -24.62 31.29 2.47
CA GLN A 650 -25.73 31.50 3.43
C GLN A 650 -26.60 30.24 3.52
N GLU A 651 -26.02 29.16 4.03
CA GLU A 651 -26.65 27.83 4.18
C GLU A 651 -26.27 27.26 5.54
N GLU A 652 -27.26 26.94 6.39
CA GLU A 652 -27.06 26.51 7.78
C GLU A 652 -25.99 25.39 7.94
N LEU A 653 -26.03 24.36 7.09
CA LEU A 653 -25.03 23.27 7.09
C LEU A 653 -23.61 23.74 6.76
N LEU A 654 -23.45 24.71 5.85
CA LEU A 654 -22.15 25.25 5.48
C LEU A 654 -21.66 26.25 6.52
N GLU A 655 -22.54 27.07 7.09
CA GLU A 655 -22.20 27.97 8.19
C GLU A 655 -21.66 27.17 9.40
N ASP A 656 -22.29 26.05 9.76
CA ASP A 656 -21.81 25.16 10.84
C ASP A 656 -20.40 24.58 10.60
N LEU A 657 -20.06 24.30 9.33
CA LEU A 657 -18.71 23.92 8.91
C LEU A 657 -17.72 25.08 9.06
N TYR A 658 -18.10 26.29 8.66
CA TYR A 658 -17.26 27.48 8.73
C TYR A 658 -17.03 27.90 10.21
N VAL A 659 -18.07 27.86 11.06
CA VAL A 659 -17.97 28.01 12.52
C VAL A 659 -17.03 26.97 13.13
N ALA A 660 -17.14 25.70 12.74
CA ALA A 660 -16.23 24.65 13.22
C ALA A 660 -14.75 24.90 12.84
N LEU A 661 -14.53 25.50 11.67
CA LEU A 661 -13.21 25.92 11.20
C LEU A 661 -12.76 27.27 11.81
N GLY A 662 -13.65 28.02 12.44
CA GLY A 662 -13.33 29.27 13.14
C GLY A 662 -13.32 30.49 12.23
N THR A 663 -14.19 30.49 11.21
CA THR A 663 -14.54 31.68 10.44
C THR A 663 -15.21 32.72 11.35
N PRO A 664 -14.82 34.00 11.30
CA PRO A 664 -15.45 35.06 12.10
C PRO A 664 -16.86 35.42 11.60
N CYS A 665 -17.71 35.87 12.52
CA CYS A 665 -19.00 36.49 12.19
C CYS A 665 -18.82 37.96 11.80
N LEU A 666 -19.72 38.49 10.96
CA LEU A 666 -19.66 39.89 10.52
C LEU A 666 -19.88 40.86 11.70
N SER A 667 -20.80 40.55 12.62
CA SER A 667 -21.07 41.41 13.78
C SER A 667 -19.85 41.60 14.70
N GLU A 668 -18.96 40.60 14.81
CA GLU A 668 -17.71 40.68 15.59
C GLU A 668 -16.66 41.60 14.94
N LEU A 669 -16.80 41.87 13.64
CA LEU A 669 -15.91 42.71 12.85
C LEU A 669 -16.41 44.14 12.68
N VAL A 670 -17.67 44.44 12.99
CA VAL A 670 -18.25 45.79 12.83
C VAL A 670 -18.10 46.60 14.11
N GLU A 671 -17.26 47.64 14.05
CA GLU A 671 -17.13 48.61 15.13
C GLU A 671 -18.12 49.76 14.94
N GLU A 672 -19.08 49.90 15.86
CA GLU A 672 -20.01 51.03 15.90
C GLU A 672 -19.48 52.18 16.76
N GLN A 673 -19.29 53.36 16.16
CA GLN A 673 -18.88 54.59 16.81
C GLN A 673 -19.97 55.66 16.66
N ALA A 674 -20.80 55.78 17.70
CA ALA A 674 -21.81 56.83 17.80
C ALA A 674 -21.17 58.21 18.05
N ARG A 675 -21.68 59.24 17.37
CA ARG A 675 -21.33 60.66 17.60
C ARG A 675 -22.59 61.51 17.60
N CYS A 676 -22.85 62.18 18.72
CA CYS A 676 -23.94 63.13 18.87
C CYS A 676 -23.44 64.57 18.67
N GLY A 677 -24.31 65.43 18.13
CA GLY A 677 -24.11 66.87 18.09
C GLY A 677 -24.31 67.54 19.45
N ALA A 678 -24.43 68.87 19.45
CA ALA A 678 -24.71 69.64 20.66
C ALA A 678 -26.08 69.26 21.27
N LEU A 679 -26.21 69.47 22.58
CA LEU A 679 -27.48 69.36 23.31
C LEU A 679 -28.48 70.38 22.79
N GLU A 680 -29.72 69.95 22.59
CA GLU A 680 -30.81 70.85 22.21
C GLU A 680 -31.30 71.66 23.44
N PRO A 681 -31.68 72.94 23.31
CA PRO A 681 -32.23 73.70 24.42
C PRO A 681 -33.56 73.13 24.98
N ASP A 682 -34.40 72.51 24.14
CA ASP A 682 -35.62 71.84 24.60
C ASP A 682 -35.40 70.35 24.92
N GLN A 683 -35.43 70.02 26.21
CA GLN A 683 -35.33 68.66 26.75
C GLN A 683 -36.68 68.09 27.22
N ARG A 684 -37.82 68.74 26.89
CA ARG A 684 -39.18 68.26 27.24
C ARG A 684 -39.50 66.91 26.59
N LEU A 685 -39.08 66.71 25.34
CA LEU A 685 -39.27 65.44 24.62
C LEU A 685 -38.52 64.29 25.32
N ALA A 686 -37.25 64.50 25.68
CA ALA A 686 -36.46 63.52 26.43
C ALA A 686 -37.10 63.19 27.78
N THR A 687 -37.50 64.21 28.56
CA THR A 687 -38.17 64.02 29.86
C THR A 687 -39.47 63.22 29.74
N LYS A 688 -40.31 63.52 28.73
CA LYS A 688 -41.56 62.79 28.47
C LYS A 688 -41.29 61.34 28.11
N LEU A 689 -40.35 61.11 27.19
CA LEU A 689 -40.02 59.77 26.70
C LEU A 689 -39.29 58.92 27.75
N GLN A 690 -38.47 59.50 28.61
CA GLN A 690 -37.81 58.78 29.71
C GLN A 690 -38.84 58.13 30.66
N LYS A 691 -39.88 58.90 31.06
CA LYS A 691 -41.01 58.34 31.82
C LYS A 691 -41.72 57.22 31.04
N GLN A 692 -41.96 57.42 29.74
CA GLN A 692 -42.61 56.46 28.85
C GLN A 692 -41.79 55.15 28.70
N ILE A 693 -40.46 55.22 28.58
CA ILE A 693 -39.57 54.05 28.52
C ILE A 693 -39.63 53.26 29.84
N TYR A 694 -39.61 53.92 31.01
CA TYR A 694 -39.74 53.23 32.29
C TYR A 694 -41.11 52.59 32.48
N GLU A 695 -42.19 53.21 32.02
CA GLU A 695 -43.53 52.61 32.03
C GLU A 695 -43.64 51.37 31.12
N ARG A 696 -43.18 51.48 29.87
CA ARG A 696 -43.41 50.46 28.84
C ARG A 696 -42.41 49.31 28.90
N SER A 697 -41.18 49.54 29.37
CA SER A 697 -40.22 48.46 29.64
C SER A 697 -40.71 47.48 30.71
N ARG A 698 -41.53 47.94 31.69
CA ARG A 698 -42.18 47.04 32.67
C ARG A 698 -43.18 46.07 32.04
N LEU A 699 -43.83 46.47 30.95
CA LEU A 699 -44.75 45.62 30.18
C LEU A 699 -43.95 44.69 29.27
N PHE A 700 -42.97 45.23 28.54
CA PHE A 700 -42.08 44.49 27.64
C PHE A 700 -41.32 43.35 28.35
N LEU A 701 -40.88 43.58 29.59
CA LEU A 701 -40.14 42.60 30.39
C LEU A 701 -41.04 41.65 31.21
N HIS A 702 -42.37 41.78 31.16
CA HIS A 702 -43.28 40.94 31.95
C HIS A 702 -43.30 39.49 31.46
N ASP A 703 -43.36 39.31 30.13
CA ASP A 703 -43.57 38.02 29.47
C ASP A 703 -42.27 37.41 28.91
N LEU A 704 -41.11 38.03 29.19
CA LEU A 704 -39.79 37.55 28.79
C LEU A 704 -39.12 36.75 29.91
N PRO A 705 -38.50 35.59 29.60
CA PRO A 705 -37.83 34.77 30.60
C PRO A 705 -36.52 35.44 31.07
N ARG A 706 -36.17 35.25 32.36
CA ARG A 706 -35.16 36.07 33.05
C ARG A 706 -33.74 35.95 32.49
N ASP A 707 -33.42 34.83 31.85
CA ASP A 707 -32.15 34.55 31.17
C ASP A 707 -31.96 35.38 29.89
N MET A 708 -33.05 35.80 29.24
CA MET A 708 -32.99 36.72 28.10
C MET A 708 -32.77 38.18 28.51
N VAL A 709 -33.02 38.54 29.77
CA VAL A 709 -32.95 39.92 30.27
C VAL A 709 -31.55 40.25 30.77
N LYS A 710 -30.95 41.29 30.18
CA LYS A 710 -29.65 41.84 30.54
C LYS A 710 -29.78 42.89 31.64
N HIS A 711 -30.76 43.78 31.51
CA HIS A 711 -31.02 44.90 32.42
C HIS A 711 -32.52 45.06 32.68
N ASP A 712 -32.93 45.00 33.96
CA ASP A 712 -34.33 45.15 34.37
C ASP A 712 -34.76 46.62 34.46
N THR A 713 -36.06 46.89 34.65
CA THR A 713 -36.55 48.27 34.79
C THR A 713 -35.90 49.01 35.97
N LYS A 714 -35.63 48.34 37.10
CA LYS A 714 -34.99 49.00 38.26
C LYS A 714 -33.55 49.42 37.95
N TRP A 715 -32.86 48.69 37.09
CA TRP A 715 -31.57 49.08 36.56
C TRP A 715 -31.72 50.26 35.59
N LEU A 716 -32.68 50.24 34.66
CA LEU A 716 -32.94 51.36 33.73
C LEU A 716 -33.28 52.66 34.47
N GLU A 717 -34.14 52.61 35.48
CA GLU A 717 -34.55 53.74 36.33
C GLU A 717 -33.37 54.39 37.10
N LYS A 718 -32.24 53.68 37.25
CA LYS A 718 -31.04 54.16 37.93
C LYS A 718 -29.89 54.52 36.99
N ASN A 719 -29.80 53.87 35.83
CA ASN A 719 -28.60 53.93 34.97
C ASN A 719 -28.87 54.56 33.60
N LEU A 720 -30.12 54.67 33.13
CA LEU A 720 -30.43 55.24 31.82
C LEU A 720 -31.00 56.66 31.97
N SER A 721 -30.34 57.66 31.37
CA SER A 721 -30.92 58.97 31.09
C SER A 721 -31.27 59.13 29.60
N VAL A 722 -32.13 60.09 29.28
CA VAL A 722 -32.51 60.45 27.90
C VAL A 722 -32.15 61.91 27.66
N GLN A 723 -31.67 62.24 26.47
CA GLN A 723 -31.36 63.62 26.05
C GLN A 723 -31.69 63.86 24.58
N VAL A 724 -32.09 65.09 24.24
CA VAL A 724 -32.25 65.57 22.86
C VAL A 724 -30.95 66.24 22.40
N VAL A 725 -30.51 65.95 21.19
CA VAL A 725 -29.31 66.51 20.53
C VAL A 725 -29.64 66.93 19.10
N GLN A 726 -28.93 67.93 18.58
CA GLN A 726 -29.19 68.50 17.24
C GLN A 726 -29.08 67.47 16.11
N SER A 727 -28.21 66.46 16.25
CA SER A 727 -28.05 65.37 15.28
C SER A 727 -27.33 64.18 15.90
N ILE A 728 -27.49 63.00 15.28
CA ILE A 728 -26.75 61.79 15.62
C ILE A 728 -26.21 61.18 14.32
N SER A 729 -24.93 60.81 14.36
CA SER A 729 -24.29 60.02 13.32
C SER A 729 -23.72 58.74 13.93
N LEU A 730 -23.92 57.62 13.24
CA LEU A 730 -23.38 56.31 13.64
C LEU A 730 -22.36 55.90 12.59
N ARG A 731 -21.07 56.05 12.91
CA ARG A 731 -20.01 55.55 12.05
C ARG A 731 -19.86 54.06 12.31
N ARG A 732 -20.11 53.25 11.29
CA ARG A 732 -19.81 51.82 11.27
C ARG A 732 -18.49 51.63 10.55
N SER A 733 -17.52 50.98 11.16
CA SER A 733 -16.21 50.70 10.54
C SER A 733 -15.86 49.22 10.66
N LEU A 734 -15.46 48.62 9.55
CA LEU A 734 -15.14 47.19 9.49
C LEU A 734 -13.69 46.95 9.94
N ARG A 735 -13.51 46.33 11.10
CA ARG A 735 -12.21 46.05 11.71
C ARG A 735 -11.26 45.37 10.72
N GLY A 736 -10.04 45.90 10.64
CA GLY A 736 -8.99 45.40 9.75
C GLY A 736 -9.16 45.77 8.26
N ARG A 737 -10.18 46.55 7.87
CA ARG A 737 -10.37 47.04 6.50
C ARG A 737 -10.65 48.54 6.49
N ASN A 738 -10.22 49.23 5.43
CA ASN A 738 -10.43 50.68 5.28
C ASN A 738 -11.85 51.05 4.80
N ALA A 739 -12.86 50.34 5.30
CA ALA A 739 -14.27 50.55 4.98
C ALA A 739 -15.01 51.13 6.20
N SER A 740 -15.66 52.28 6.03
CA SER A 740 -16.57 52.81 7.04
C SER A 740 -17.74 53.58 6.44
N HIS A 741 -18.95 53.22 6.86
CA HIS A 741 -20.19 53.92 6.54
C HIS A 741 -20.55 54.90 7.68
N VAL A 742 -21.34 55.94 7.39
CA VAL A 742 -21.83 56.89 8.41
C VAL A 742 -23.33 57.10 8.25
N ASP A 743 -24.11 56.31 8.98
CA ASP A 743 -25.57 56.48 9.04
C ASP A 743 -25.90 57.81 9.75
N LYS A 744 -26.88 58.56 9.24
CA LYS A 744 -27.64 59.47 10.11
C LYS A 744 -28.61 58.63 10.93
N ARG A 745 -28.67 58.84 12.24
CA ARG A 745 -29.57 58.10 13.15
C ARG A 745 -30.50 59.05 13.88
N SER A 746 -31.67 58.56 14.24
CA SER A 746 -32.67 59.31 15.00
C SER A 746 -32.53 59.07 16.52
N ALA A 747 -31.95 57.93 16.93
CA ALA A 747 -31.64 57.62 18.31
C ALA A 747 -30.40 56.71 18.44
N VAL A 748 -29.68 56.82 19.57
CA VAL A 748 -28.57 55.92 19.93
C VAL A 748 -28.39 55.85 21.45
N VAL A 749 -27.97 54.70 21.96
CA VAL A 749 -27.61 54.49 23.38
C VAL A 749 -26.09 54.45 23.52
N MET A 750 -25.52 55.30 24.37
CA MET A 750 -24.08 55.37 24.63
C MET A 750 -23.76 55.17 26.11
N GLN A 751 -22.65 54.50 26.42
CA GLN A 751 -22.14 54.40 27.79
C GLN A 751 -21.35 55.66 28.17
N THR A 752 -21.50 56.13 29.41
CA THR A 752 -20.76 57.27 29.98
C THR A 752 -20.15 56.90 31.33
N ARG A 753 -19.41 57.83 31.95
CA ARG A 753 -18.77 57.62 33.27
C ARG A 753 -19.77 57.39 34.42
N THR A 754 -21.04 57.75 34.23
CA THR A 754 -22.06 57.78 35.29
C THR A 754 -23.27 56.89 34.98
N GLY A 755 -23.29 56.20 33.84
CA GLY A 755 -24.41 55.37 33.40
C GLY A 755 -24.46 55.21 31.88
N TRP A 756 -25.68 55.19 31.34
CA TRP A 756 -25.99 55.08 29.92
C TRP A 756 -26.92 56.22 29.52
N VAL A 757 -26.78 56.70 28.29
CA VAL A 757 -27.51 57.85 27.78
C VAL A 757 -28.12 57.51 26.43
N LEU A 758 -29.46 57.48 26.37
CA LEU A 758 -30.22 57.48 25.12
C LEU A 758 -30.22 58.91 24.56
N SER A 759 -29.44 59.15 23.53
CA SER A 759 -29.46 60.41 22.78
C SER A 759 -30.43 60.30 21.61
N ILE A 760 -31.19 61.36 21.35
CA ILE A 760 -32.26 61.39 20.33
C ILE A 760 -32.12 62.67 19.51
N ALA A 761 -32.23 62.56 18.18
CA ALA A 761 -32.17 63.71 17.29
C ALA A 761 -33.37 64.65 17.49
N ALA A 762 -33.14 65.97 17.40
CA ALA A 762 -34.20 66.97 17.45
C ALA A 762 -35.19 66.80 16.28
N GLY A 763 -36.49 66.75 16.58
CA GLY A 763 -37.56 66.55 15.60
C GLY A 763 -38.59 65.48 16.03
N ARG A 764 -39.16 64.76 15.07
CA ARG A 764 -40.11 63.67 15.31
C ARG A 764 -39.35 62.45 15.88
N ALA A 765 -39.69 62.05 17.10
CA ALA A 765 -39.10 60.87 17.73
C ALA A 765 -39.50 59.58 16.97
N ASP A 766 -38.52 58.97 16.32
CA ASP A 766 -38.62 57.66 15.67
C ASP A 766 -38.53 56.54 16.71
N LEU A 767 -39.69 55.98 17.03
CA LEU A 767 -39.84 54.96 18.06
C LEU A 767 -39.20 53.62 17.66
N TYR A 768 -38.95 53.36 16.37
CA TYR A 768 -38.33 52.11 15.92
C TYR A 768 -36.84 52.11 16.25
N GLN A 769 -36.10 53.16 15.89
CA GLN A 769 -34.67 53.27 16.27
C GLN A 769 -34.47 53.43 17.77
N ILE A 770 -35.38 54.15 18.46
CA ILE A 770 -35.39 54.20 19.94
C ILE A 770 -35.52 52.79 20.52
N SER A 771 -36.45 51.98 19.99
CA SER A 771 -36.66 50.60 20.43
C SER A 771 -35.48 49.71 20.07
N GLN A 772 -34.88 49.87 18.90
CA GLN A 772 -33.71 49.13 18.45
C GLN A 772 -32.55 49.34 19.44
N ALA A 773 -32.22 50.59 19.75
CA ALA A 773 -31.15 50.91 20.69
C ALA A 773 -31.45 50.46 22.14
N LEU A 774 -32.71 50.54 22.58
CA LEU A 774 -33.12 50.05 23.90
C LEU A 774 -33.08 48.53 24.02
N VAL A 775 -33.50 47.77 23.00
CA VAL A 775 -33.50 46.29 23.04
C VAL A 775 -32.07 45.73 23.12
N HIS A 776 -31.08 46.37 22.50
CA HIS A 776 -29.65 46.01 22.62
C HIS A 776 -29.06 46.32 24.02
N LEU A 777 -29.63 47.29 24.74
CA LEU A 777 -29.30 47.55 26.14
C LEU A 777 -29.99 46.55 27.09
N ILE A 778 -31.25 46.21 26.81
CA ILE A 778 -32.16 45.51 27.73
C ILE A 778 -32.04 43.98 27.65
N LEU A 779 -31.73 43.39 26.49
CA LEU A 779 -31.69 41.93 26.28
C LEU A 779 -30.28 41.38 26.00
N ASN A 780 -30.08 40.10 26.33
CA ASN A 780 -28.84 39.37 26.08
C ASN A 780 -28.71 38.91 24.61
N ARG A 781 -29.83 38.74 23.90
CA ARG A 781 -29.89 38.48 22.46
C ARG A 781 -31.04 39.31 21.83
N PRO A 782 -30.76 40.48 21.25
CA PRO A 782 -31.77 41.30 20.59
C PRO A 782 -32.33 40.55 19.35
N LYS A 783 -33.62 40.69 19.08
CA LYS A 783 -34.30 40.14 17.90
C LYS A 783 -35.20 41.19 17.28
N LEU A 784 -35.40 41.15 15.96
CA LEU A 784 -36.29 42.07 15.24
C LEU A 784 -37.71 42.11 15.83
N HIS A 785 -38.29 40.94 16.14
CA HIS A 785 -39.59 40.85 16.82
C HIS A 785 -39.61 41.62 18.14
N SER A 786 -38.58 41.49 18.98
CA SER A 786 -38.47 42.21 20.25
C SER A 786 -38.38 43.73 20.06
N THR A 787 -37.68 44.21 19.03
CA THR A 787 -37.64 45.63 18.63
C THR A 787 -39.04 46.13 18.25
N LEU A 788 -39.75 45.40 17.39
CA LEU A 788 -41.10 45.76 16.93
C LEU A 788 -42.13 45.72 18.08
N THR A 789 -42.01 44.76 19.01
CA THR A 789 -42.85 44.71 20.21
C THR A 789 -42.63 45.92 21.12
N LEU A 790 -41.37 46.33 21.34
CA LEU A 790 -41.09 47.54 22.14
C LEU A 790 -41.54 48.82 21.43
N GLU A 791 -41.42 48.90 20.09
CA GLU A 791 -41.95 50.05 19.33
C GLU A 791 -43.47 50.15 19.51
N MET A 792 -44.20 49.06 19.29
CA MET A 792 -45.65 49.01 19.47
C MET A 792 -46.06 49.36 20.90
N LEU A 793 -45.33 48.86 21.91
CA LEU A 793 -45.53 49.22 23.31
C LEU A 793 -45.20 50.68 23.63
N LEU A 794 -44.32 51.36 22.89
CA LEU A 794 -44.07 52.80 23.02
C LEU A 794 -45.11 53.65 22.25
N LYS A 795 -45.59 53.16 21.10
CA LYS A 795 -46.45 53.88 20.13
C LYS A 795 -47.93 53.92 20.55
N THR A 796 -48.45 52.80 21.07
CA THR A 796 -49.86 52.68 21.51
C THR A 796 -50.08 53.37 22.87
N ASP A 797 -51.29 53.86 23.15
CA ASP A 797 -51.63 54.45 24.46
C ASP A 797 -51.76 53.37 25.59
N LEU A 798 -52.19 53.72 26.81
CA LEU A 798 -52.40 52.71 27.87
C LEU A 798 -53.78 52.04 27.81
N LEU A 799 -54.81 52.69 27.25
CA LEU A 799 -56.18 52.15 27.18
C LEU A 799 -56.32 51.11 26.06
N GLU A 800 -55.78 51.37 24.88
CA GLU A 800 -55.64 50.40 23.80
C GLU A 800 -54.78 49.21 24.23
N LEU A 801 -53.67 49.41 24.97
CA LEU A 801 -52.91 48.28 25.50
C LEU A 801 -53.74 47.43 26.48
N ARG A 802 -54.61 48.04 27.31
CA ARG A 802 -55.57 47.29 28.14
C ARG A 802 -56.55 46.48 27.29
N ALA A 803 -57.09 47.09 26.22
CA ALA A 803 -58.00 46.41 25.29
C ALA A 803 -57.32 45.27 24.51
N ARG A 804 -56.01 45.38 24.26
CA ARG A 804 -55.15 44.33 23.67
C ARG A 804 -54.61 43.32 24.70
N GLY A 805 -55.08 43.35 25.95
CA GLY A 805 -54.80 42.35 26.99
C GLY A 805 -53.60 42.61 27.90
N TYR A 806 -52.88 43.73 27.75
CA TYR A 806 -51.72 44.03 28.61
C TYR A 806 -52.13 44.48 30.02
N ASN A 807 -51.42 44.00 31.05
CA ASN A 807 -51.67 44.35 32.44
C ASN A 807 -51.14 45.76 32.81
N VAL A 808 -51.84 46.79 32.33
CA VAL A 808 -51.53 48.21 32.56
C VAL A 808 -52.09 48.77 33.87
N GLU A 809 -52.90 48.02 34.62
CA GLU A 809 -53.70 48.57 35.72
C GLU A 809 -52.85 49.20 36.84
N ARG A 810 -51.68 48.61 37.11
CA ARG A 810 -50.71 49.17 38.07
C ARG A 810 -50.17 50.55 37.64
N ILE A 811 -49.98 50.75 36.33
CA ILE A 811 -49.50 52.02 35.76
C ILE A 811 -50.63 53.05 35.77
N LEU A 812 -51.84 52.66 35.37
CA LEU A 812 -53.03 53.51 35.41
C LEU A 812 -53.37 53.95 36.84
N ARG A 813 -53.29 53.05 37.84
CA ARG A 813 -53.51 53.37 39.25
C ARG A 813 -52.45 54.31 39.81
N GLN A 814 -51.18 54.18 39.38
CA GLN A 814 -50.11 55.10 39.75
C GLN A 814 -50.36 56.51 39.16
N LYS A 815 -50.74 56.60 37.88
CA LYS A 815 -51.10 57.88 37.24
C LYS A 815 -52.35 58.53 37.85
N ALA A 816 -53.37 57.75 38.18
CA ALA A 816 -54.56 58.26 38.86
C ALA A 816 -54.26 58.81 40.26
N ALA A 817 -53.29 58.22 40.98
CA ALA A 817 -52.82 58.76 42.26
C ALA A 817 -51.98 60.03 42.09
N GLU A 818 -51.04 60.07 41.13
CA GLU A 818 -50.24 61.26 40.81
C GLU A 818 -51.15 62.44 40.36
N ALA A 819 -52.15 62.16 39.52
CA ALA A 819 -53.15 63.13 39.07
C ALA A 819 -53.99 63.68 40.23
N ARG A 820 -54.55 62.82 41.10
CA ARG A 820 -55.32 63.28 42.28
C ARG A 820 -54.49 64.11 43.24
N MET A 821 -53.20 63.77 43.44
CA MET A 821 -52.31 64.59 44.27
C MET A 821 -51.97 65.93 43.61
N ALA A 822 -51.78 65.97 42.28
CA ALA A 822 -51.55 67.21 41.55
C ALA A 822 -52.80 68.12 41.50
N GLU A 823 -53.98 67.52 41.37
CA GLU A 823 -55.28 68.20 41.39
C GLU A 823 -55.62 68.73 42.78
N SER A 824 -55.45 67.91 43.83
CA SER A 824 -55.57 68.36 45.22
C SER A 824 -54.57 69.48 45.56
N LYS A 825 -53.34 69.42 45.03
CA LYS A 825 -52.35 70.48 45.23
C LYS A 825 -52.69 71.77 44.47
N ARG A 826 -53.30 71.68 43.29
CA ARG A 826 -53.88 72.83 42.58
C ARG A 826 -55.09 73.42 43.31
N GLN A 827 -55.96 72.58 43.86
CA GLN A 827 -57.08 73.03 44.69
C GLN A 827 -56.58 73.74 45.95
N GLN A 828 -55.56 73.22 46.63
CA GLN A 828 -54.92 73.90 47.77
C GLN A 828 -54.33 75.26 47.38
N GLN A 829 -53.64 75.38 46.26
CA GLN A 829 -53.14 76.67 45.77
C GLN A 829 -54.28 77.66 45.46
N MET A 830 -55.37 77.18 44.85
CA MET A 830 -56.55 78.00 44.54
C MET A 830 -57.34 78.38 45.79
N GLU A 831 -57.40 77.51 46.82
CA GLU A 831 -57.97 77.82 48.13
C GLU A 831 -57.10 78.82 48.90
N GLU A 832 -55.76 78.74 48.82
CA GLU A 832 -54.85 79.73 49.42
C GLU A 832 -54.99 81.11 48.75
N GLU A 833 -55.09 81.17 47.42
CA GLU A 833 -55.41 82.41 46.68
C GLU A 833 -56.80 82.96 47.08
N LEU A 834 -57.84 82.11 47.11
CA LEU A 834 -59.18 82.51 47.54
C LEU A 834 -59.21 82.99 49.00
N LYS A 835 -58.39 82.43 49.89
CA LYS A 835 -58.27 82.88 51.28
C LYS A 835 -57.64 84.27 51.37
N GLN A 836 -56.57 84.53 50.61
CA GLN A 836 -55.97 85.87 50.54
C GLN A 836 -56.96 86.89 49.95
N ILE A 837 -57.74 86.50 48.93
CA ILE A 837 -58.81 87.34 48.38
C ILE A 837 -59.88 87.62 49.45
N GLN A 838 -60.30 86.61 50.21
CA GLN A 838 -61.34 86.75 51.24
C GLN A 838 -60.88 87.54 52.47
N GLU A 839 -59.63 87.42 52.91
CA GLU A 839 -59.07 88.25 53.99
C GLU A 839 -58.98 89.72 53.55
N ASN A 840 -58.57 89.98 52.30
CA ASN A 840 -58.63 91.32 51.70
C ASN A 840 -60.07 91.84 51.57
N GLU A 841 -61.04 91.00 51.19
CA GLU A 841 -62.46 91.40 51.10
C GLU A 841 -63.06 91.73 52.49
N VAL A 842 -62.69 91.00 53.54
CA VAL A 842 -63.13 91.28 54.92
C VAL A 842 -62.48 92.57 55.46
N ALA A 843 -61.24 92.87 55.07
CA ALA A 843 -60.63 94.17 55.33
C ALA A 843 -61.38 95.31 54.60
N TRP A 844 -61.72 95.11 53.32
CA TRP A 844 -62.46 96.07 52.49
C TRP A 844 -63.88 96.33 53.02
N ARG A 845 -64.64 95.27 53.37
CA ARG A 845 -66.02 95.36 53.87
C ARG A 845 -66.17 96.09 55.22
N LYS A 846 -65.09 96.31 55.96
CA LYS A 846 -65.11 97.20 57.15
C LYS A 846 -65.03 98.69 56.80
N GLY A 847 -64.64 99.06 55.59
CA GLY A 847 -64.42 100.44 55.17
C GLY A 847 -65.62 101.18 54.56
N GLN A 848 -66.67 100.47 54.11
CA GLN A 848 -67.78 101.10 53.36
C GLN A 848 -69.17 100.82 53.96
N LYS A 849 -69.71 101.83 54.65
CA LYS A 849 -71.14 101.94 55.02
C LYS A 849 -71.60 103.40 54.87
N SER A 850 -71.79 103.85 53.63
CA SER A 850 -72.43 105.14 53.33
C SER A 850 -73.01 105.19 51.91
N GLU A 851 -74.35 105.14 51.84
CA GLU A 851 -75.21 105.62 50.74
C GLU A 851 -75.18 104.92 49.35
N PRO A 852 -76.27 105.04 48.55
CA PRO A 852 -76.70 103.93 47.69
C PRO A 852 -77.02 104.38 46.21
N PRO A 853 -77.99 103.82 45.44
CA PRO A 853 -77.61 103.15 44.19
C PRO A 853 -78.29 103.68 42.90
N LYS A 854 -77.64 103.49 41.73
CA LYS A 854 -78.29 103.54 40.42
C LYS A 854 -77.75 102.51 39.42
N ASP A 855 -78.53 101.43 39.30
CA ASP A 855 -79.08 100.80 38.10
C ASP A 855 -78.44 100.93 36.69
N GLN A 856 -78.61 99.85 35.91
CA GLN A 856 -78.47 99.68 34.43
C GLN A 856 -77.10 99.81 33.72
N GLY A 857 -76.85 98.86 32.81
CA GLY A 857 -76.44 99.19 31.43
C GLY A 857 -75.04 98.80 30.94
N GLU A 858 -74.95 97.64 30.28
CA GLU A 858 -74.04 97.34 29.13
C GLU A 858 -72.50 97.43 29.27
N GLN A 859 -71.81 96.92 28.25
CA GLN A 859 -70.38 97.11 27.95
C GLN A 859 -70.23 98.33 26.98
N PRO A 860 -69.04 98.81 26.54
CA PRO A 860 -67.67 98.32 26.77
C PRO A 860 -66.58 99.42 27.00
N LEU A 861 -65.30 98.99 27.11
CA LEU A 861 -64.04 99.68 26.73
C LEU A 861 -63.60 101.04 27.38
N MET A 862 -62.35 101.04 27.91
CA MET A 862 -61.21 101.99 27.72
C MET A 862 -61.50 103.45 27.30
N PRO A 863 -60.85 104.51 27.89
CA PRO A 863 -59.41 104.76 27.60
C PRO A 863 -58.53 105.64 28.54
N GLY A 864 -57.21 105.37 28.56
CA GLY A 864 -56.09 106.26 28.12
C GLY A 864 -55.70 107.59 28.81
N HIS A 865 -54.39 107.91 28.77
CA HIS A 865 -53.88 109.29 28.54
C HIS A 865 -52.47 109.32 27.88
N PHE A 866 -52.37 110.07 26.78
CA PHE A 866 -51.25 110.66 25.99
C PHE A 866 -49.82 110.79 26.60
N PRO A 867 -48.75 111.01 25.78
CA PRO A 867 -48.54 110.84 24.31
C PRO A 867 -47.21 110.03 24.05
N GLU A 868 -46.35 110.08 23.00
CA GLU A 868 -46.21 110.56 21.58
C GLU A 868 -45.01 109.75 20.95
N SER A 869 -44.49 109.86 19.70
CA SER A 869 -44.78 110.62 18.46
C SER A 869 -44.17 109.92 17.21
N SER A 870 -44.72 110.22 16.03
CA SER A 870 -44.11 110.24 14.68
C SER A 870 -43.50 108.96 14.01
N PRO A 871 -43.40 108.89 12.65
CA PRO A 871 -43.27 107.63 11.86
C PRO A 871 -42.00 107.63 10.93
N PRO A 872 -41.79 106.75 9.89
CA PRO A 872 -42.66 105.69 9.31
C PRO A 872 -42.00 104.35 8.83
N HIS A 873 -42.88 103.44 8.36
CA HIS A 873 -42.70 102.39 7.32
C HIS A 873 -41.99 101.01 7.54
N ALA A 874 -42.81 99.97 7.33
CA ALA A 874 -42.60 98.82 6.40
C ALA A 874 -42.06 97.42 6.86
N ARG A 875 -43.03 96.48 6.96
CA ARG A 875 -43.04 95.07 6.47
C ARG A 875 -42.30 93.91 7.21
N LYS A 876 -43.07 92.80 7.32
CA LYS A 876 -42.72 91.36 7.44
C LYS A 876 -42.28 90.75 8.80
N SER A 877 -43.24 90.05 9.42
CA SER A 877 -43.18 88.64 9.92
C SER A 877 -41.88 88.07 10.51
N SER A 878 -41.92 87.62 11.77
CA SER A 878 -41.66 86.20 12.15
C SER A 878 -41.76 85.94 13.67
N HIS A 879 -41.80 84.64 14.00
CA HIS A 879 -41.39 83.96 15.24
C HIS A 879 -42.21 83.95 16.55
N ASP A 880 -42.11 82.75 17.15
CA ASP A 880 -42.54 82.25 18.45
C ASP A 880 -41.82 82.91 19.65
N PRO A 881 -42.29 82.69 20.90
CA PRO A 881 -41.73 83.28 22.12
C PRO A 881 -40.63 82.41 22.77
N THR A 882 -39.94 82.96 23.78
CA THR A 882 -39.63 82.33 25.09
C THR A 882 -38.75 83.28 25.92
N THR A 883 -39.09 83.53 27.18
CA THR A 883 -38.48 83.02 28.43
C THR A 883 -38.90 84.01 29.55
N SER A 884 -38.75 83.84 30.86
CA SER A 884 -37.87 83.02 31.73
C SER A 884 -38.62 82.68 33.05
N SER A 885 -38.28 81.65 33.84
CA SER A 885 -37.35 81.66 35.00
C SER A 885 -37.70 82.74 36.07
N GLU A 886 -37.65 82.49 37.39
CA GLU A 886 -36.58 81.81 38.15
C GLU A 886 -36.99 81.18 39.51
N LEU A 887 -36.16 80.20 39.94
CA LEU A 887 -35.64 79.92 41.31
C LEU A 887 -36.53 79.79 42.57
N THR A 888 -36.05 78.95 43.50
CA THR A 888 -35.84 79.30 44.94
C THR A 888 -35.00 78.22 45.64
N SER A 889 -34.49 78.47 46.85
CA SER A 889 -33.59 77.52 47.55
C SER A 889 -33.68 77.54 49.09
N THR A 890 -33.19 76.47 49.72
CA THR A 890 -32.88 76.26 51.17
C THR A 890 -34.03 75.99 52.20
N ARG A 891 -34.07 74.73 52.67
CA ARG A 891 -34.00 74.17 54.07
C ARG A 891 -34.29 75.05 55.32
N PRO A 892 -34.51 74.48 56.55
CA PRO A 892 -34.66 73.05 56.98
C PRO A 892 -35.70 72.73 58.11
N LYS A 893 -36.06 71.44 58.34
CA LYS A 893 -35.91 70.68 59.64
C LYS A 893 -36.61 69.28 59.68
N SER A 894 -36.34 68.53 60.76
CA SER A 894 -36.80 67.16 61.14
C SER A 894 -38.04 67.20 62.07
N GLY A 895 -38.83 66.16 62.37
CA GLY A 895 -38.89 64.74 61.94
C GLY A 895 -39.64 63.84 62.97
N GLY A 896 -39.82 62.54 62.64
CA GLY A 896 -40.57 61.50 63.40
C GLY A 896 -41.03 60.40 62.42
N GLY A 897 -41.33 59.13 62.74
CA GLY A 897 -41.75 58.44 63.98
C GLY A 897 -43.09 57.72 63.68
N LEU A 898 -43.43 56.48 64.10
CA LEU A 898 -42.88 55.54 65.11
C LEU A 898 -43.28 54.06 64.80
N PHE A 899 -42.67 53.11 65.54
CA PHE A 899 -43.09 51.74 66.00
C PHE A 899 -44.16 50.91 65.23
N SER A 900 -44.08 49.60 64.96
CA SER A 900 -43.36 48.38 65.46
C SER A 900 -44.22 47.39 66.27
N ASP A 901 -43.84 46.10 66.18
CA ASP A 901 -44.39 44.89 66.83
C ASP A 901 -45.85 44.47 66.55
N LEU A 902 -46.01 43.25 66.02
CA LEU A 902 -46.41 42.12 66.87
C LEU A 902 -46.06 40.76 66.22
N THR A 903 -45.41 39.86 66.97
CA THR A 903 -45.21 38.46 66.54
C THR A 903 -46.26 37.54 67.15
N ARG A 904 -47.11 36.90 66.33
CA ARG A 904 -47.78 35.59 66.56
C ARG A 904 -48.87 35.31 65.51
N ARG A 905 -48.56 34.48 64.50
CA ARG A 905 -49.51 33.53 63.86
C ARG A 905 -48.80 32.68 62.79
N PHE A 906 -48.41 31.47 63.18
CA PHE A 906 -48.14 30.34 62.28
C PHE A 906 -48.59 29.07 62.99
N GLY A 907 -49.21 28.15 62.25
CA GLY A 907 -49.63 26.84 62.74
C GLY A 907 -50.65 26.17 61.82
N LEU A 908 -50.26 25.03 61.24
CA LEU A 908 -51.09 24.00 60.56
C LEU A 908 -51.80 24.48 59.27
N GLU A 909 -52.15 23.67 58.27
CA GLU A 909 -51.86 22.27 57.85
C GLU A 909 -52.09 22.25 56.30
N ASP A 910 -51.28 21.63 55.43
CA ASP A 910 -51.03 20.20 55.16
C ASP A 910 -51.88 19.63 53.97
N PHE A 911 -51.82 18.33 53.66
CA PHE A 911 -52.02 17.78 52.29
C PHE A 911 -53.47 17.72 51.72
N GLY A 912 -53.67 18.34 50.55
CA GLY A 912 -53.84 17.62 49.27
C GLY A 912 -55.23 17.13 48.77
N ARG A 913 -55.15 16.33 47.68
CA ARG A 913 -56.16 15.58 46.89
C ARG A 913 -56.92 16.23 45.72
N SER A 914 -57.09 15.38 44.70
CA SER A 914 -57.83 15.49 43.44
C SER A 914 -59.26 14.92 43.54
N ASN A 915 -60.13 15.21 42.55
CA ASN A 915 -60.63 14.18 41.61
C ASN A 915 -61.53 14.70 40.47
N ASN A 916 -61.69 13.85 39.45
CA ASN A 916 -62.49 14.06 38.22
C ASN A 916 -63.99 13.74 38.41
N PRO A 917 -64.82 14.15 37.43
CA PRO A 917 -65.68 13.18 36.68
C PRO A 917 -65.73 13.48 35.14
N VAL A 918 -66.27 12.63 34.24
CA VAL A 918 -66.24 11.15 34.08
C VAL A 918 -66.80 10.77 32.67
N GLN A 919 -66.18 9.80 31.94
CA GLN A 919 -66.71 9.08 30.74
C GLN A 919 -67.05 9.94 29.48
N SER A 920 -67.18 9.46 28.22
CA SER A 920 -66.85 8.23 27.43
C SER A 920 -66.98 8.61 25.92
N ALA A 921 -66.74 7.84 24.84
CA ALA A 921 -66.40 6.42 24.57
C ALA A 921 -65.49 6.37 23.28
N LEU A 922 -64.61 5.38 23.03
CA LEU A 922 -64.75 4.01 22.47
C LEU A 922 -65.25 3.87 21.00
N GLN A 923 -64.82 2.87 20.17
CA GLN A 923 -63.52 2.18 19.92
C GLN A 923 -63.69 1.12 18.79
N GLY A 924 -62.67 0.91 17.94
CA GLY A 924 -62.51 -0.31 17.09
C GLY A 924 -62.04 -0.02 15.65
N PHE A 925 -61.31 -0.90 14.94
CA PHE A 925 -60.63 -2.16 15.34
C PHE A 925 -59.45 -2.45 14.34
N ARG A 926 -58.48 -3.31 14.71
CA ARG A 926 -57.54 -3.96 13.75
C ARG A 926 -58.26 -5.18 13.10
N ASP A 927 -57.82 -5.87 12.04
CA ASP A 927 -56.45 -6.24 11.65
C ASP A 927 -56.39 -6.93 10.25
N ARG A 928 -55.15 -7.25 9.81
CA ARG A 928 -54.77 -8.44 9.02
C ARG A 928 -54.73 -8.42 7.47
N THR A 929 -54.00 -9.41 6.94
CA THR A 929 -53.35 -9.53 5.62
C THR A 929 -53.87 -10.69 4.77
N GLN A 930 -53.88 -10.59 3.42
CA GLN A 930 -53.29 -11.58 2.46
C GLN A 930 -53.60 -11.30 0.96
N LEU A 931 -52.80 -11.91 0.08
CA LEU A 931 -52.96 -12.13 -1.39
C LEU A 931 -53.23 -13.65 -1.62
N PRO A 932 -53.56 -14.21 -2.83
CA PRO A 932 -53.40 -13.69 -4.22
C PRO A 932 -54.55 -14.04 -5.23
N ALA A 933 -54.26 -13.94 -6.54
CA ALA A 933 -54.90 -14.64 -7.70
C ALA A 933 -56.33 -14.21 -8.15
N SER A 934 -56.76 -14.31 -9.43
CA SER A 934 -56.06 -14.61 -10.72
C SER A 934 -56.86 -14.14 -11.97
N SER A 935 -56.21 -14.23 -13.15
CA SER A 935 -56.76 -14.61 -14.49
C SER A 935 -57.92 -13.84 -15.15
N ASP A 936 -57.60 -13.11 -16.23
CA ASP A 936 -58.02 -13.37 -17.65
C ASP A 936 -57.43 -12.28 -18.59
N ALA A 937 -57.21 -12.45 -19.89
CA ALA A 937 -56.87 -13.60 -20.74
C ALA A 937 -56.25 -13.08 -22.08
N ALA A 938 -55.59 -13.94 -22.87
CA ALA A 938 -54.93 -13.62 -24.16
C ALA A 938 -55.48 -14.56 -25.29
N PRO A 939 -54.88 -14.80 -26.51
CA PRO A 939 -53.64 -14.28 -27.11
C PRO A 939 -53.68 -13.78 -28.63
N PRO A 940 -53.17 -14.47 -29.71
CA PRO A 940 -52.27 -13.87 -30.74
C PRO A 940 -52.81 -14.10 -32.22
N PRO A 941 -52.06 -14.34 -33.34
CA PRO A 941 -50.61 -14.23 -33.70
C PRO A 941 -50.23 -13.71 -35.14
N TYR A 942 -48.92 -13.61 -35.43
CA TYR A 942 -48.24 -13.58 -36.77
C TYR A 942 -48.52 -12.37 -37.71
N SER A 943 -47.73 -12.00 -38.74
CA SER A 943 -46.74 -12.74 -39.57
C SER A 943 -45.55 -11.85 -40.04
N ALA A 944 -44.60 -12.40 -40.80
CA ALA A 944 -43.50 -11.64 -41.45
C ALA A 944 -43.39 -11.95 -42.96
N ASN A 945 -43.11 -10.95 -43.81
CA ASN A 945 -42.19 -11.03 -44.97
C ASN A 945 -42.11 -9.76 -45.86
N LYS A 946 -40.86 -9.37 -46.19
CA LYS A 946 -40.29 -8.94 -47.50
C LYS A 946 -41.07 -8.09 -48.54
N THR A 947 -40.45 -6.94 -48.86
CA THR A 947 -40.11 -6.37 -50.21
C THR A 947 -41.17 -5.94 -51.25
N GLY A 948 -41.03 -4.70 -51.75
CA GLY A 948 -41.05 -4.41 -53.21
C GLY A 948 -41.79 -3.14 -53.70
N SER A 949 -41.20 -2.46 -54.70
CA SER A 949 -41.82 -1.47 -55.64
C SER A 949 -42.37 -0.15 -55.02
N LEU A 950 -41.72 1.03 -55.14
CA LEU A 950 -41.46 1.92 -56.31
C LEU A 950 -42.59 2.91 -56.68
N LYS A 951 -42.22 4.21 -56.77
CA LYS A 951 -42.93 5.35 -57.42
C LYS A 951 -44.21 5.86 -56.73
N ASP A 952 -44.62 7.14 -56.82
CA ASP A 952 -44.09 8.34 -57.52
C ASP A 952 -44.37 9.62 -56.66
N PRO A 953 -43.79 10.81 -56.97
CA PRO A 953 -43.75 11.95 -56.04
C PRO A 953 -45.05 12.80 -55.97
N LYS A 954 -45.34 13.39 -54.80
CA LYS A 954 -46.33 14.46 -54.61
C LYS A 954 -45.86 15.53 -53.60
N ALA A 955 -46.46 16.71 -53.72
CA ALA A 955 -46.04 17.96 -53.10
C ALA A 955 -45.95 17.96 -51.56
N GLN A 956 -45.05 18.79 -51.02
CA GLN A 956 -44.97 19.12 -49.60
C GLN A 956 -46.29 19.78 -49.15
N THR A 957 -46.96 19.17 -48.17
CA THR A 957 -48.09 19.76 -47.45
C THR A 957 -47.58 20.67 -46.33
N VAL A 958 -48.18 21.85 -46.18
CA VAL A 958 -47.90 22.79 -45.07
C VAL A 958 -48.05 22.07 -43.72
N THR A 959 -47.06 22.22 -42.85
CA THR A 959 -47.03 21.65 -41.49
C THR A 959 -48.27 22.07 -40.70
N SER A 960 -48.98 21.12 -40.09
CA SER A 960 -50.20 21.45 -39.36
C SER A 960 -49.89 22.28 -38.09
N PRO A 961 -50.76 23.22 -37.67
CA PRO A 961 -50.52 24.03 -36.47
C PRO A 961 -50.30 23.19 -35.21
N HIS A 962 -50.95 22.02 -35.14
CA HIS A 962 -50.83 21.10 -34.02
C HIS A 962 -49.48 20.35 -33.98
N ALA A 963 -48.86 20.13 -35.14
CA ALA A 963 -47.50 19.60 -35.25
C ALA A 963 -46.46 20.67 -34.93
N LEU A 964 -46.65 21.91 -35.40
CA LEU A 964 -45.82 23.07 -35.02
C LEU A 964 -45.80 23.27 -33.49
N GLN A 965 -46.95 23.22 -32.83
CA GLN A 965 -47.02 23.32 -31.37
C GLN A 965 -46.31 22.15 -30.66
N SER A 966 -46.39 20.93 -31.21
CA SER A 966 -45.67 19.76 -30.67
C SER A 966 -44.15 19.88 -30.84
N ASN A 967 -43.69 20.36 -32.00
CA ASN A 967 -42.27 20.62 -32.28
C ASN A 967 -41.73 21.70 -31.33
N LEU A 968 -42.47 22.81 -31.16
CA LEU A 968 -42.09 23.90 -30.25
C LEU A 968 -41.97 23.41 -28.80
N MET A 969 -42.95 22.63 -28.31
CA MET A 969 -42.89 22.05 -26.97
C MET A 969 -41.72 21.07 -26.82
N SER A 970 -41.36 20.32 -27.86
CA SER A 970 -40.17 19.47 -27.88
C SER A 970 -38.88 20.29 -27.79
N ALA A 971 -38.76 21.38 -28.57
CA ALA A 971 -37.62 22.29 -28.53
C ALA A 971 -37.41 22.92 -27.14
N ILE A 972 -38.50 23.34 -26.50
CA ILE A 972 -38.47 23.91 -25.14
C ILE A 972 -38.12 22.85 -24.08
N GLN A 973 -38.57 21.59 -24.25
CA GLN A 973 -38.20 20.47 -23.36
C GLN A 973 -36.76 19.99 -23.57
N ALA A 974 -36.20 20.20 -24.75
CA ALA A 974 -34.79 19.94 -25.06
C ALA A 974 -33.85 21.00 -24.47
N CYS A 975 -34.31 22.22 -24.17
CA CYS A 975 -33.53 23.24 -23.49
C CYS A 975 -33.07 22.78 -22.10
N ARG A 976 -31.74 22.76 -21.87
CA ARG A 976 -31.10 22.28 -20.62
C ARG A 976 -29.98 23.20 -20.16
N PRO A 977 -29.72 23.29 -18.84
CA PRO A 977 -28.55 23.99 -18.34
C PRO A 977 -27.27 23.28 -18.77
N HIS A 978 -26.31 24.04 -19.29
CA HIS A 978 -24.99 23.53 -19.64
C HIS A 978 -24.39 22.71 -18.47
N GLY A 979 -24.13 21.42 -18.70
CA GLY A 979 -23.55 20.48 -17.74
C GLY A 979 -24.50 19.48 -17.03
N SER A 980 -25.75 19.28 -17.48
CA SER A 980 -26.65 18.25 -16.89
C SER A 980 -26.32 16.81 -17.32
N SER A 981 -26.25 15.86 -16.39
CA SER A 981 -25.85 14.45 -16.66
C SER A 981 -26.91 13.54 -17.31
N THR A 982 -28.14 14.02 -17.51
CA THR A 982 -29.23 13.23 -18.10
C THR A 982 -29.01 12.96 -19.59
N LEU A 983 -29.06 11.69 -20.01
CA LEU A 983 -28.98 11.27 -21.41
C LEU A 983 -29.92 12.06 -22.33
N TYR A 984 -29.38 12.55 -23.44
CA TYR A 984 -30.09 13.27 -24.50
C TYR A 984 -30.01 12.48 -25.80
N SER A 985 -31.16 12.05 -26.31
CA SER A 985 -31.31 11.47 -27.65
C SER A 985 -31.85 12.53 -28.61
N ARG A 986 -31.07 12.92 -29.62
CA ARG A 986 -31.57 13.72 -30.75
C ARG A 986 -32.70 12.96 -31.46
N GLY A 987 -33.69 13.67 -31.98
CA GLY A 987 -34.67 13.08 -32.89
C GLY A 987 -34.03 12.83 -34.25
N GLU A 988 -33.96 11.57 -34.69
CA GLU A 988 -33.46 11.24 -36.03
C GLU A 988 -34.51 11.53 -37.10
N GLN A 989 -34.19 12.41 -38.06
CA GLN A 989 -34.84 12.41 -39.37
C GLN A 989 -33.93 13.01 -40.46
N ASN A 990 -33.50 12.14 -41.38
CA ASN A 990 -32.94 12.35 -42.73
C ASN A 990 -31.96 13.53 -42.99
N GLU A 991 -30.72 13.19 -43.31
CA GLU A 991 -29.76 14.11 -43.97
C GLU A 991 -30.30 14.63 -45.32
N VAL A 992 -30.20 15.95 -45.54
CA VAL A 992 -30.20 16.56 -46.88
C VAL A 992 -29.15 17.68 -46.89
N MET A 993 -28.03 17.46 -47.60
CA MET A 993 -26.99 18.47 -47.77
C MET A 993 -27.44 19.59 -48.73
N GLU A 994 -27.56 20.84 -48.26
CA GLU A 994 -27.19 22.00 -49.09
C GLU A 994 -26.94 23.32 -48.33
N THR A 995 -25.93 24.07 -48.81
CA THR A 995 -25.58 25.47 -48.48
C THR A 995 -25.14 25.87 -47.06
N LYS A 996 -23.81 26.07 -46.93
CA LYS A 996 -23.12 27.13 -46.15
C LYS A 996 -23.64 27.42 -44.71
N SER A 997 -23.05 26.71 -43.73
CA SER A 997 -23.12 27.09 -42.31
C SER A 997 -22.61 28.52 -42.07
N TYR A 998 -23.26 29.21 -41.12
CA TYR A 998 -22.79 30.45 -40.49
C TYR A 998 -22.34 30.22 -39.02
N CYS A 999 -22.55 29.02 -38.48
CA CYS A 999 -22.31 28.65 -37.08
C CYS A 999 -21.41 27.39 -37.01
N ASP A 1000 -20.20 27.56 -36.47
CA ASP A 1000 -19.31 26.48 -36.05
C ASP A 1000 -19.60 26.15 -34.58
N GLU A 1001 -19.88 24.89 -34.20
CA GLU A 1001 -20.04 24.47 -32.79
C GLU A 1001 -18.73 24.59 -31.96
N ARG A 1002 -17.59 24.83 -32.65
CA ARG A 1002 -16.21 24.79 -32.14
C ARG A 1002 -15.88 25.74 -30.95
N PRO A 1003 -16.45 26.95 -30.80
CA PRO A 1003 -16.10 27.86 -29.71
C PRO A 1003 -16.39 27.30 -28.30
N SER A 1004 -17.36 26.38 -28.20
CA SER A 1004 -17.78 25.75 -26.93
C SER A 1004 -16.63 25.18 -26.09
N HIS A 1005 -15.54 24.71 -26.72
CA HIS A 1005 -14.39 24.12 -26.04
C HIS A 1005 -13.37 25.14 -25.49
N ASP A 1006 -13.48 26.44 -25.81
CA ASP A 1006 -12.58 27.48 -25.28
C ASP A 1006 -13.21 28.43 -24.24
N LEU A 1007 -14.47 28.22 -23.90
CA LEU A 1007 -15.17 29.04 -22.92
C LEU A 1007 -14.89 28.61 -21.47
N ILE A 1008 -14.71 29.62 -20.60
CA ILE A 1008 -14.61 29.49 -19.14
C ILE A 1008 -15.76 30.30 -18.52
N PHE A 1009 -16.50 29.71 -17.59
CA PHE A 1009 -17.51 30.42 -16.78
C PHE A 1009 -16.84 31.43 -15.84
N VAL A 1010 -17.41 32.64 -15.74
CA VAL A 1010 -16.84 33.74 -14.92
C VAL A 1010 -17.84 34.30 -13.91
N ALA A 1011 -19.11 34.41 -14.28
CA ALA A 1011 -20.13 35.12 -13.50
C ALA A 1011 -21.55 34.73 -13.93
N ASP A 1012 -22.53 35.02 -13.08
CA ASP A 1012 -23.95 35.05 -13.44
C ASP A 1012 -24.43 36.51 -13.57
N SER A 1013 -25.39 36.76 -14.48
CA SER A 1013 -26.08 38.04 -14.59
C SER A 1013 -27.06 38.27 -13.42
N ALA A 1014 -27.55 39.49 -13.27
CA ALA A 1014 -28.62 39.80 -12.30
C ALA A 1014 -29.94 39.03 -12.57
N SER A 1015 -30.13 38.49 -13.78
CA SER A 1015 -31.28 37.63 -14.16
C SER A 1015 -30.95 36.13 -14.19
N GLY A 1016 -29.79 35.71 -13.67
CA GLY A 1016 -29.39 34.30 -13.59
C GLY A 1016 -28.95 33.65 -14.92
N ILE A 1017 -28.60 34.47 -15.91
CA ILE A 1017 -28.01 34.02 -17.17
C ILE A 1017 -26.48 33.92 -16.98
N ARG A 1018 -25.91 32.76 -17.29
CA ARG A 1018 -24.47 32.47 -17.10
C ARG A 1018 -23.62 33.24 -18.11
N ILE A 1019 -22.47 33.76 -17.66
CA ILE A 1019 -21.53 34.55 -18.46
C ILE A 1019 -20.19 33.81 -18.59
N PHE A 1020 -19.75 33.61 -19.83
CA PHE A 1020 -18.54 32.92 -20.22
C PHE A 1020 -17.58 33.82 -21.00
N VAL A 1021 -16.27 33.56 -20.94
CA VAL A 1021 -15.24 34.21 -21.77
C VAL A 1021 -14.24 33.19 -22.32
N THR A 1022 -13.57 33.49 -23.43
CA THR A 1022 -12.47 32.65 -23.96
C THR A 1022 -11.27 32.61 -23.02
N LYS A 1023 -10.43 31.56 -23.12
CA LYS A 1023 -9.24 31.42 -22.26
C LYS A 1023 -8.21 32.54 -22.45
N THR A 1024 -8.29 33.25 -23.58
CA THR A 1024 -7.45 34.39 -23.99
C THR A 1024 -7.75 35.71 -23.25
N VAL A 1025 -8.77 35.79 -22.40
CA VAL A 1025 -9.05 36.98 -21.59
C VAL A 1025 -8.32 36.88 -20.24
N ASP A 1026 -7.21 37.61 -20.12
CA ASP A 1026 -6.35 37.64 -18.92
C ASP A 1026 -7.06 38.28 -17.71
N ASP A 1027 -7.48 39.55 -17.81
CA ASP A 1027 -8.18 40.25 -16.73
C ASP A 1027 -9.71 40.23 -16.89
N ARG A 1028 -10.28 39.12 -16.44
CA ARG A 1028 -11.72 38.83 -16.43
C ARG A 1028 -12.47 39.74 -15.45
N SER A 1029 -11.83 40.15 -14.36
CA SER A 1029 -12.42 41.03 -13.34
C SER A 1029 -12.66 42.43 -13.91
N THR A 1030 -11.67 42.98 -14.60
CA THR A 1030 -11.77 44.27 -15.30
C THR A 1030 -12.71 44.18 -16.49
N PHE A 1031 -12.72 43.08 -17.25
CA PHE A 1031 -13.71 42.86 -18.32
C PHE A 1031 -15.15 42.98 -17.79
N LEU A 1032 -15.50 42.26 -16.71
CA LEU A 1032 -16.83 42.34 -16.12
C LEU A 1032 -17.14 43.73 -15.56
N ALA A 1033 -16.21 44.37 -14.84
CA ALA A 1033 -16.40 45.71 -14.26
C ALA A 1033 -16.48 46.84 -15.32
N GLN A 1034 -15.91 46.63 -16.51
CA GLN A 1034 -16.06 47.54 -17.65
C GLN A 1034 -17.40 47.33 -18.37
N ASN A 1035 -17.83 46.08 -18.52
CA ASN A 1035 -18.94 45.69 -19.40
C ASN A 1035 -20.27 45.39 -18.69
N SER A 1036 -20.33 45.38 -17.36
CA SER A 1036 -21.50 45.00 -16.56
C SER A 1036 -22.83 45.60 -17.03
N ASN A 1037 -22.87 46.90 -17.35
CA ASN A 1037 -24.09 47.56 -17.83
C ASN A 1037 -24.54 47.02 -19.21
N GLY A 1038 -23.60 46.71 -20.10
CA GLY A 1038 -23.90 46.09 -21.40
C GLY A 1038 -24.31 44.63 -21.26
N LEU A 1039 -23.62 43.86 -20.41
CA LEU A 1039 -23.92 42.45 -20.13
C LEU A 1039 -25.31 42.29 -19.50
N ASN A 1040 -25.69 43.14 -18.54
CA ASN A 1040 -27.03 43.12 -17.95
C ASN A 1040 -28.11 43.62 -18.93
N ALA A 1041 -27.83 44.63 -19.76
CA ALA A 1041 -28.74 45.05 -20.83
C ALA A 1041 -28.97 43.94 -21.86
N PHE A 1042 -27.94 43.17 -22.20
CA PHE A 1042 -28.03 42.02 -23.09
C PHE A 1042 -28.79 40.85 -22.44
N ALA A 1043 -28.47 40.52 -21.19
CA ALA A 1043 -29.20 39.52 -20.41
C ALA A 1043 -30.69 39.87 -20.29
N SER A 1044 -31.05 41.16 -20.22
CA SER A 1044 -32.44 41.60 -20.23
C SER A 1044 -33.14 41.30 -21.57
N ILE A 1045 -32.51 41.57 -22.72
CA ILE A 1045 -33.06 41.18 -24.04
C ILE A 1045 -33.22 39.66 -24.14
N LEU A 1046 -32.22 38.88 -23.74
CA LEU A 1046 -32.29 37.41 -23.78
C LEU A 1046 -33.33 36.84 -22.78
N THR A 1047 -33.59 37.56 -21.69
CA THR A 1047 -34.67 37.25 -20.74
C THR A 1047 -36.04 37.46 -21.39
N ASP A 1048 -36.24 38.56 -22.12
CA ASP A 1048 -37.46 38.81 -22.90
C ASP A 1048 -37.67 37.67 -23.93
N CYS A 1049 -36.65 37.35 -24.75
CA CYS A 1049 -36.73 36.27 -25.75
C CYS A 1049 -37.04 34.90 -25.12
N ALA A 1050 -36.40 34.54 -24.01
CA ALA A 1050 -36.67 33.29 -23.32
C ALA A 1050 -38.09 33.25 -22.72
N SER A 1051 -38.63 34.39 -22.27
CA SER A 1051 -39.94 34.46 -21.62
C SER A 1051 -41.10 34.10 -22.55
N VAL A 1052 -41.04 34.50 -23.84
CA VAL A 1052 -42.11 34.24 -24.83
C VAL A 1052 -42.31 32.73 -25.07
N PHE A 1053 -41.21 31.96 -25.02
CA PHE A 1053 -41.22 30.51 -25.16
C PHE A 1053 -41.20 29.74 -23.82
N ALA A 1054 -41.27 30.44 -22.68
CA ALA A 1054 -41.07 29.86 -21.34
C ALA A 1054 -39.78 29.00 -21.21
N VAL A 1055 -38.73 29.36 -21.96
CA VAL A 1055 -37.42 28.70 -21.91
C VAL A 1055 -36.74 29.03 -20.57
N ARG A 1056 -36.15 28.02 -19.93
CA ARG A 1056 -35.51 28.19 -18.62
C ARG A 1056 -34.27 29.07 -18.77
N LEU A 1057 -34.20 30.19 -18.05
CA LEU A 1057 -33.08 31.16 -18.17
C LEU A 1057 -31.70 30.53 -17.96
N ASN A 1058 -31.60 29.49 -17.12
CA ASN A 1058 -30.36 28.75 -16.88
C ASN A 1058 -29.90 27.82 -18.05
N SER A 1059 -30.72 27.67 -19.10
CA SER A 1059 -30.31 27.07 -20.39
C SER A 1059 -29.80 28.10 -21.40
N VAL A 1060 -29.97 29.39 -21.12
CA VAL A 1060 -29.43 30.50 -21.90
C VAL A 1060 -28.12 30.97 -21.27
N SER A 1061 -27.15 31.32 -22.10
CA SER A 1061 -25.82 31.76 -21.69
C SER A 1061 -25.31 32.89 -22.59
N ILE A 1062 -24.56 33.81 -22.00
CA ILE A 1062 -23.82 34.85 -22.72
C ILE A 1062 -22.36 34.40 -22.80
N PHE A 1063 -21.73 34.53 -23.97
CA PHE A 1063 -20.29 34.37 -24.09
C PHE A 1063 -19.62 35.61 -24.69
N TYR A 1064 -18.33 35.78 -24.42
CA TYR A 1064 -17.49 36.77 -25.08
C TYR A 1064 -16.25 36.11 -25.68
N ASP A 1065 -16.16 36.19 -27.00
CA ASP A 1065 -15.00 35.78 -27.79
C ASP A 1065 -14.54 36.96 -28.66
N PRO A 1066 -13.36 37.55 -28.39
CA PRO A 1066 -12.84 38.69 -29.15
C PRO A 1066 -12.17 38.30 -30.48
N ALA A 1067 -12.02 37.01 -30.79
CA ALA A 1067 -11.35 36.50 -31.99
C ALA A 1067 -12.30 35.70 -32.92
N GLY A 1068 -13.36 35.12 -32.37
CA GLY A 1068 -14.38 34.36 -33.08
C GLY A 1068 -15.28 35.19 -33.98
N ARG A 1069 -15.97 34.49 -34.90
CA ARG A 1069 -16.95 35.08 -35.85
C ARG A 1069 -18.38 34.58 -35.62
N THR A 1070 -18.59 33.85 -34.52
CA THR A 1070 -19.85 33.19 -34.17
C THR A 1070 -20.75 34.17 -33.42
N ILE A 1071 -21.95 34.43 -33.94
CA ILE A 1071 -22.94 35.37 -33.37
C ILE A 1071 -23.66 34.69 -32.19
N ALA A 1072 -24.08 33.45 -32.38
CA ALA A 1072 -24.60 32.56 -31.36
C ALA A 1072 -24.29 31.10 -31.76
N PHE A 1073 -24.50 30.17 -30.82
CA PHE A 1073 -24.51 28.74 -31.10
C PHE A 1073 -25.32 27.99 -30.02
N ASN A 1074 -25.92 26.86 -30.39
CA ASN A 1074 -26.50 25.91 -29.45
C ASN A 1074 -25.47 24.81 -29.13
N SER A 1075 -25.31 24.45 -27.86
CA SER A 1075 -24.54 23.27 -27.44
C SER A 1075 -25.37 22.42 -26.48
N GLN A 1076 -25.75 21.21 -26.95
CA GLN A 1076 -26.47 20.18 -26.18
C GLN A 1076 -27.79 20.67 -25.53
N GLY A 1077 -28.48 21.63 -26.15
CA GLY A 1077 -29.70 22.22 -25.59
C GLY A 1077 -29.48 23.47 -24.74
N SER A 1078 -28.26 24.02 -24.70
CA SER A 1078 -27.97 25.31 -24.09
C SER A 1078 -27.60 26.33 -25.17
N ILE A 1079 -28.31 27.47 -25.18
CA ILE A 1079 -28.14 28.54 -26.19
C ILE A 1079 -27.09 29.53 -25.70
N PHE A 1080 -26.06 29.77 -26.51
CA PHE A 1080 -24.96 30.71 -26.22
C PHE A 1080 -25.00 31.90 -27.18
N CYS A 1081 -25.14 33.12 -26.66
CA CYS A 1081 -25.21 34.34 -27.47
C CYS A 1081 -23.97 35.24 -27.25
N ASN A 1082 -23.36 35.76 -28.32
CA ASN A 1082 -22.09 36.48 -28.23
C ASN A 1082 -22.27 37.96 -27.87
N TYR A 1083 -21.79 38.34 -26.69
CA TYR A 1083 -21.80 39.72 -26.20
C TYR A 1083 -21.02 40.68 -27.10
N LEU A 1084 -19.97 40.23 -27.82
CA LEU A 1084 -19.22 41.10 -28.74
C LEU A 1084 -20.14 41.70 -29.83
N TYR A 1085 -21.07 40.91 -30.35
CA TYR A 1085 -22.01 41.35 -31.39
C TYR A 1085 -23.07 42.28 -30.81
N PHE A 1086 -23.60 42.02 -29.61
CA PHE A 1086 -24.49 42.96 -28.91
C PHE A 1086 -23.77 44.29 -28.63
N GLN A 1087 -22.52 44.22 -28.18
CA GLN A 1087 -21.67 45.37 -27.88
C GLN A 1087 -21.41 46.26 -29.09
N GLN A 1088 -21.13 45.66 -30.26
CA GLN A 1088 -20.87 46.40 -31.49
C GLN A 1088 -22.15 46.93 -32.16
N LEU A 1089 -23.24 46.16 -32.19
CA LEU A 1089 -24.43 46.47 -32.98
C LEU A 1089 -25.51 47.24 -32.21
N HIS A 1090 -25.65 47.02 -30.90
CA HIS A 1090 -26.85 47.41 -30.16
C HIS A 1090 -26.59 48.18 -28.86
N GLN A 1091 -25.50 47.89 -28.13
CA GLN A 1091 -25.22 48.46 -26.81
C GLN A 1091 -25.21 50.00 -26.80
N ALA A 1092 -24.62 50.64 -27.81
CA ALA A 1092 -24.57 52.10 -27.89
C ALA A 1092 -25.96 52.76 -28.03
N ARG A 1093 -26.92 52.08 -28.69
CA ARG A 1093 -28.30 52.55 -28.82
C ARG A 1093 -29.10 52.20 -27.55
N MET A 1094 -29.00 50.97 -27.06
CA MET A 1094 -29.65 50.48 -25.83
C MET A 1094 -29.33 51.31 -24.59
N LEU A 1095 -28.08 51.79 -24.45
CA LEU A 1095 -27.63 52.55 -23.29
C LEU A 1095 -27.77 54.08 -23.45
N GLY A 1096 -28.27 54.57 -24.58
CA GLY A 1096 -28.34 56.00 -24.91
C GLY A 1096 -29.64 56.52 -25.53
N GLY A 1097 -30.59 55.63 -25.87
CA GLY A 1097 -31.85 55.98 -26.51
C GLY A 1097 -33.07 56.04 -25.57
N GLY A 1098 -34.23 56.41 -26.13
CA GLY A 1098 -35.53 56.37 -25.46
C GLY A 1098 -36.18 54.97 -25.49
N PRO A 1099 -37.48 54.83 -25.18
CA PRO A 1099 -38.17 53.53 -25.13
C PRO A 1099 -38.03 52.71 -26.43
N GLU A 1100 -38.18 53.35 -27.58
CA GLU A 1100 -38.04 52.79 -28.94
C GLU A 1100 -36.63 52.25 -29.26
N SER A 1101 -35.65 52.45 -28.37
CA SER A 1101 -34.28 51.95 -28.56
C SER A 1101 -34.13 50.43 -28.36
N ARG A 1102 -35.13 49.77 -27.76
CA ARG A 1102 -35.14 48.33 -27.46
C ARG A 1102 -35.59 47.48 -28.65
N ASP A 1103 -36.36 48.04 -29.59
CA ASP A 1103 -37.07 47.29 -30.62
C ASP A 1103 -36.12 46.61 -31.62
N ASP A 1104 -35.23 47.37 -32.28
CA ASP A 1104 -34.23 46.81 -33.21
C ASP A 1104 -33.32 45.74 -32.55
N PRO A 1105 -32.75 45.95 -31.33
CA PRO A 1105 -32.03 44.91 -30.59
C PRO A 1105 -32.88 43.67 -30.27
N LEU A 1106 -34.13 43.85 -29.85
CA LEU A 1106 -35.02 42.74 -29.50
C LEU A 1106 -35.38 41.91 -30.74
N VAL A 1107 -35.74 42.55 -31.86
CA VAL A 1107 -36.03 41.86 -33.13
C VAL A 1107 -34.80 41.12 -33.65
N TYR A 1108 -33.61 41.72 -33.59
CA TYR A 1108 -32.38 41.05 -34.02
C TYR A 1108 -32.08 39.80 -33.18
N TRP A 1109 -32.05 39.93 -31.85
CA TRP A 1109 -31.74 38.79 -30.98
C TRP A 1109 -32.88 37.79 -30.87
N TRP A 1110 -34.13 38.18 -31.12
CA TRP A 1110 -35.26 37.25 -31.27
C TRP A 1110 -35.05 36.27 -32.42
N VAL A 1111 -34.69 36.76 -33.62
CA VAL A 1111 -34.43 35.90 -34.79
C VAL A 1111 -33.26 34.96 -34.54
N ILE A 1112 -32.18 35.44 -33.90
CA ILE A 1112 -31.05 34.61 -33.50
C ILE A 1112 -31.47 33.58 -32.43
N PHE A 1113 -32.28 33.96 -31.44
CA PHE A 1113 -32.77 33.05 -30.40
C PHE A 1113 -33.68 31.95 -30.95
N CYS A 1114 -34.56 32.26 -31.90
CA CYS A 1114 -35.37 31.27 -32.62
C CYS A 1114 -34.50 30.31 -33.45
N HIS A 1115 -33.48 30.82 -34.14
CA HIS A 1115 -32.52 30.01 -34.91
C HIS A 1115 -31.78 29.00 -34.02
N GLU A 1116 -31.22 29.44 -32.89
CA GLU A 1116 -30.56 28.54 -31.95
C GLU A 1116 -31.53 27.61 -31.21
N LEU A 1117 -32.78 28.03 -30.96
CA LEU A 1117 -33.82 27.17 -30.39
C LEU A 1117 -34.24 26.06 -31.37
N ALA A 1118 -34.32 26.36 -32.67
CA ALA A 1118 -34.62 25.37 -33.71
C ALA A 1118 -33.52 24.29 -33.84
N HIS A 1119 -32.27 24.59 -33.46
CA HIS A 1119 -31.19 23.59 -33.38
C HIS A 1119 -31.40 22.51 -32.29
N ASN A 1120 -32.37 22.66 -31.38
CA ASN A 1120 -32.83 21.56 -30.52
C ASN A 1120 -33.61 20.48 -31.29
N LEU A 1121 -34.14 20.79 -32.46
CA LEU A 1121 -34.93 19.88 -33.30
C LEU A 1121 -34.11 19.33 -34.47
N VAL A 1122 -33.37 20.19 -35.17
CA VAL A 1122 -32.63 19.85 -36.40
C VAL A 1122 -31.24 20.46 -36.35
N ALA A 1123 -30.20 19.63 -36.44
CA ALA A 1123 -28.81 20.10 -36.43
C ALA A 1123 -28.39 20.71 -37.78
N ASP A 1124 -28.81 20.10 -38.89
CA ASP A 1124 -28.49 20.58 -40.24
C ASP A 1124 -29.32 21.81 -40.65
N HIS A 1125 -28.75 22.68 -41.48
CA HIS A 1125 -29.41 23.89 -42.02
C HIS A 1125 -30.40 23.58 -43.17
N SER A 1126 -31.14 22.47 -43.04
CA SER A 1126 -32.06 21.94 -44.06
C SER A 1126 -33.30 22.83 -44.28
N SER A 1127 -34.17 22.42 -45.20
CA SER A 1127 -35.52 23.02 -45.34
C SER A 1127 -36.29 23.00 -44.01
N ASP A 1128 -36.05 21.99 -43.19
CA ASP A 1128 -36.88 21.69 -42.03
C ASP A 1128 -36.41 22.49 -40.82
N HIS A 1129 -35.11 22.76 -40.71
CA HIS A 1129 -34.60 23.80 -39.81
C HIS A 1129 -35.21 25.17 -40.15
N LYS A 1130 -35.25 25.55 -41.44
CA LYS A 1130 -35.88 26.81 -41.92
C LYS A 1130 -37.40 26.87 -41.74
N ASN A 1131 -38.09 25.72 -41.59
CA ASN A 1131 -39.52 25.63 -41.32
C ASN A 1131 -39.86 25.59 -39.81
N ASN A 1132 -38.86 25.51 -38.93
CA ASN A 1132 -39.01 25.52 -37.47
C ASN A 1132 -38.59 26.86 -36.83
N ILE A 1133 -38.16 27.85 -37.64
CA ILE A 1133 -37.77 29.23 -37.24
C ILE A 1133 -38.89 30.21 -37.60
#